data_AF-A0A6M4P7L9-F1
#
_entry.id   AF-A0A6M4P7L9-F1
#
_cell.length_a   1.000
_cell.length_b   1.000
_cell.length_c   1.000
_cell.angle_alpha   90.00
_cell.angle_beta   90.00
_cell.angle_gamma   90.00
#
_symmetry.space_group_name_H-M   'P 1'
#
loop_
_entity.id
_entity.type
_entity.pdbx_description
1 polymer ?
#
loop_
_entity_poly.entity_id
_entity_poly.type
_entity_poly.pdbx_seq_one_letter_code
_entity_poly.pdbx_strand_id
1 'polypeptide(L)'
;MAIVHIATKAISRKAGQSAVASAAYRAGVILKDERYDKSHDYSKKSGVMSADIILPTALKAKGLMVSREEIWNKAEHVEGRTDSRVAREWLINLPHELDEAKRKALAHEFAQVLADKYNIIADCAIHSPSKKEVARGADPRNYHAHILVTTREAKMGADGQLFFDKQFKIAFEWSNDKRKAKGLQSSIKEIKDIRQLWVDMANKALAELDVIPLDARSFKAQGVDRLPTVKMGVDATNMERKGINTENGNKNRAIHVINQRREFTKQSNRKAADERHTVEYTEWATERVEWATNRHRQIYKHLEGSRQRIERSKRDIKWAIREDESISRLIERSSKGCDRNSDNAEWALKRSEGILRLVGRREPDLKTREESVAEFEQQATAVNRLITDRANAIATAPSPFDDNARRARATRLAKEKREFDTAAENHDTRTRYYSGRIESVNKQLRHIRLGYAQKLLERHKEDNRLIDGWRESSDDYPNKYDYRQSDLLNAFADKFKLDKASDEDYRDYHKRISDTFDSPFFTENKPIMDLLRDPKAERDQYDAIKTHYDTFIEELDNRYKTIDSTMRNRLGNILDVSRRTAESLSAPSYLKELDNYINNEATADENKALAIKCKSDKINRTCQLLKNGMIGLKDIREADKRQTHSEALRVSSNNFMTSYGNELSNDEQKAINDGLSASNQPVRSNTMSYKR
;
A
#
# COMPACT_ATOMS: atom_id res chain seq x y z
N MET A 1 7.34 -14.57 21.93
CA MET A 1 7.99 -14.27 20.63
C MET A 1 9.47 -14.08 20.88
N ALA A 2 10.24 -15.10 20.51
CA ALA A 2 11.68 -15.06 20.59
C ALA A 2 12.22 -13.95 19.68
N ILE A 3 13.25 -13.24 20.15
CA ILE A 3 13.94 -12.17 19.43
C ILE A 3 15.29 -12.72 18.96
N VAL A 4 15.87 -12.21 17.88
CA VAL A 4 17.27 -12.49 17.53
C VAL A 4 18.18 -11.37 18.03
N HIS A 5 19.05 -11.68 18.98
CA HIS A 5 20.14 -10.80 19.39
C HIS A 5 21.44 -11.60 19.55
N ILE A 6 22.29 -11.53 18.53
CA ILE A 6 23.66 -12.04 18.58
C ILE A 6 24.66 -10.95 18.16
N ALA A 7 25.53 -10.58 19.11
CA ALA A 7 26.53 -9.53 18.97
C ALA A 7 27.91 -10.05 19.37
N THR A 8 28.97 -9.57 18.71
CA THR A 8 30.36 -9.82 19.13
C THR A 8 31.10 -8.53 19.38
N LYS A 9 32.01 -8.53 20.37
CA LYS A 9 32.98 -7.46 20.62
C LYS A 9 34.33 -8.04 21.04
N ALA A 10 35.42 -7.41 20.61
CA ALA A 10 36.74 -7.73 21.14
C ALA A 10 36.91 -7.10 22.53
N ILE A 11 37.65 -7.78 23.41
CA ILE A 11 38.18 -7.22 24.65
C ILE A 11 39.60 -6.73 24.33
N SER A 12 39.84 -5.42 24.48
CA SER A 12 41.11 -4.80 24.08
C SER A 12 41.71 -3.91 25.16
N ARG A 13 43.02 -4.06 25.36
CA ARG A 13 43.81 -3.27 26.29
C ARG A 13 43.83 -1.78 25.96
N LYS A 14 43.74 -1.40 24.67
CA LYS A 14 43.64 0.00 24.23
C LYS A 14 42.36 0.69 24.76
N ALA A 15 41.32 -0.08 25.05
CA ALA A 15 40.08 0.38 25.66
C ALA A 15 40.07 0.25 27.20
N GLY A 16 41.22 0.00 27.83
CA GLY A 16 41.34 -0.19 29.28
C GLY A 16 40.75 -1.49 29.81
N GLN A 17 40.53 -2.49 28.94
CA GLN A 17 39.84 -3.74 29.31
C GLN A 17 40.84 -4.86 29.62
N SER A 18 40.53 -5.66 30.66
CA SER A 18 41.19 -6.91 31.00
C SER A 18 40.27 -8.11 30.69
N ALA A 19 40.87 -9.23 30.27
CA ALA A 19 40.18 -10.50 30.11
C ALA A 19 39.78 -11.12 31.46
N VAL A 20 40.64 -11.04 32.47
CA VAL A 20 40.37 -11.53 33.83
C VAL A 20 39.23 -10.76 34.48
N ALA A 21 39.28 -9.43 34.45
CA ALA A 21 38.19 -8.57 34.90
C ALA A 21 36.87 -8.86 34.17
N SER A 22 36.97 -9.16 32.87
CA SER A 22 35.84 -9.51 32.02
C SER A 22 35.20 -10.84 32.42
N ALA A 23 36.01 -11.87 32.69
CA ALA A 23 35.54 -13.18 33.12
C ALA A 23 34.90 -13.12 34.51
N ALA A 24 35.58 -12.49 35.48
CA ALA A 24 35.08 -12.30 36.84
C ALA A 24 33.70 -11.62 36.84
N TYR A 25 33.53 -10.53 36.07
CA TYR A 25 32.26 -9.81 35.97
C TYR A 25 31.12 -10.63 35.35
N ARG A 26 31.44 -11.56 34.45
CA ARG A 26 30.43 -12.40 33.77
C ARG A 26 30.05 -13.59 34.61
N ALA A 27 31.03 -14.30 35.16
CA ALA A 27 30.79 -15.44 36.03
C ALA A 27 30.28 -15.06 37.43
N GLY A 28 30.40 -13.80 37.86
CA GLY A 28 29.99 -13.37 39.20
C GLY A 28 30.89 -13.93 40.30
N VAL A 29 32.20 -13.97 40.04
CA VAL A 29 33.21 -14.57 40.92
C VAL A 29 34.33 -13.59 41.26
N ILE A 30 35.25 -14.01 42.11
CA ILE A 30 36.51 -13.31 42.39
C ILE A 30 37.60 -13.96 41.54
N LEU A 31 38.38 -13.17 40.80
CA LEU A 31 39.61 -13.62 40.13
C LEU A 31 40.75 -12.61 40.38
N LYS A 32 41.98 -13.09 40.56
CA LYS A 32 43.20 -12.27 40.57
C LYS A 32 43.70 -12.04 39.14
N ASP A 33 43.88 -10.78 38.77
CA ASP A 33 44.59 -10.36 37.55
C ASP A 33 46.06 -10.13 37.90
N GLU A 34 46.92 -11.03 37.46
CA GLU A 34 48.37 -11.01 37.72
C GLU A 34 49.06 -9.80 37.06
N ARG A 35 48.54 -9.35 35.92
CA ARG A 35 49.15 -8.27 35.12
C ARG A 35 48.95 -6.89 35.74
N TYR A 36 47.89 -6.72 36.54
CA TYR A 36 47.61 -5.50 37.29
C TYR A 36 47.75 -5.68 38.81
N ASP A 37 48.22 -6.85 39.28
CA ASP A 37 48.23 -7.33 40.66
C ASP A 37 46.95 -6.95 41.44
N LYS A 38 45.80 -7.28 40.85
CA LYS A 38 44.50 -6.81 41.34
C LYS A 38 43.45 -7.91 41.36
N SER A 39 42.78 -8.08 42.49
CA SER A 39 41.58 -8.93 42.58
C SER A 39 40.34 -8.20 42.05
N HIS A 40 39.60 -8.86 41.17
CA HIS A 40 38.32 -8.42 40.64
C HIS A 40 37.18 -9.17 41.33
N ASP A 41 36.64 -8.60 42.41
CA ASP A 41 35.48 -9.16 43.12
C ASP A 41 34.16 -8.75 42.45
N TYR A 42 33.46 -9.72 41.88
CA TYR A 42 32.07 -9.61 41.43
C TYR A 42 31.15 -10.67 42.05
N SER A 43 31.54 -11.26 43.20
CA SER A 43 30.76 -12.25 43.96
C SER A 43 29.33 -11.79 44.31
N LYS A 44 29.14 -10.48 44.46
CA LYS A 44 27.86 -9.83 44.80
C LYS A 44 26.92 -9.67 43.59
N LYS A 45 27.25 -10.22 42.42
CA LYS A 45 26.45 -10.11 41.20
C LYS A 45 25.27 -11.10 41.22
N SER A 46 24.06 -10.57 41.32
CA SER A 46 22.82 -11.33 41.17
C SER A 46 22.52 -11.67 39.70
N GLY A 47 21.79 -12.76 39.47
CA GLY A 47 21.24 -13.12 38.15
C GLY A 47 22.14 -14.02 37.30
N VAL A 48 23.30 -14.45 37.80
CA VAL A 48 24.09 -15.51 37.14
C VAL A 48 23.40 -16.86 37.42
N MET A 49 22.98 -17.55 36.36
CA MET A 49 22.36 -18.88 36.44
C MET A 49 23.39 -19.98 36.30
N SER A 50 24.36 -19.78 35.40
CA SER A 50 25.44 -20.73 35.12
C SER A 50 26.70 -19.98 34.70
N ALA A 51 27.87 -20.57 34.96
CA ALA A 51 29.17 -20.00 34.61
C ALA A 51 30.18 -21.11 34.37
N ASP A 52 30.12 -21.75 33.20
CA ASP A 52 30.85 -22.97 32.88
C ASP A 52 31.99 -22.74 31.87
N ILE A 53 33.09 -23.46 32.03
CA ILE A 53 34.20 -23.49 31.07
C ILE A 53 33.96 -24.62 30.05
N ILE A 54 33.93 -24.25 28.78
CA ILE A 54 33.77 -25.14 27.63
C ILE A 54 35.14 -25.25 26.94
N LEU A 55 35.78 -26.41 27.11
CA LEU A 55 37.02 -26.76 26.43
C LEU A 55 36.72 -27.34 25.04
N PRO A 56 37.62 -27.19 24.05
CA PRO A 56 37.57 -28.00 22.83
C PRO A 56 37.48 -29.49 23.17
N THR A 57 36.62 -30.23 22.48
CA THR A 57 36.37 -31.66 22.69
C THR A 57 37.68 -32.46 22.65
N ALA A 58 38.59 -32.10 21.74
CA ALA A 58 39.92 -32.72 21.62
C ALA A 58 40.87 -32.46 22.80
N LEU A 59 40.71 -31.36 23.55
CA LEU A 59 41.48 -31.09 24.78
C LEU A 59 40.80 -31.70 26.01
N LYS A 60 39.47 -31.69 26.06
CA LYS A 60 38.69 -32.37 27.10
C LYS A 60 38.95 -33.88 27.10
N ALA A 61 38.99 -34.51 25.92
CA ALA A 61 39.33 -35.92 25.76
C ALA A 61 40.77 -36.28 26.18
N LYS A 62 41.68 -35.30 26.21
CA LYS A 62 43.06 -35.45 26.72
C LYS A 62 43.18 -35.24 28.23
N GLY A 63 42.08 -34.98 28.94
CA GLY A 63 42.07 -34.78 30.39
C GLY A 63 42.59 -33.41 30.84
N LEU A 64 42.60 -32.39 29.97
CA LEU A 64 43.03 -31.05 30.35
C LEU A 64 42.14 -30.50 31.49
N MET A 65 42.74 -30.28 32.65
CA MET A 65 42.13 -29.59 33.78
C MET A 65 42.76 -28.20 33.91
N VAL A 66 41.92 -27.17 34.01
CA VAL A 66 42.37 -25.77 34.04
C VAL A 66 41.33 -24.90 34.76
N SER A 67 41.78 -23.93 35.56
CA SER A 67 40.87 -22.99 36.24
C SER A 67 40.49 -21.79 35.35
N ARG A 68 39.36 -21.14 35.66
CA ARG A 68 38.96 -19.86 35.00
C ARG A 68 40.03 -18.77 35.17
N GLU A 69 40.64 -18.68 36.36
CA GLU A 69 41.69 -17.71 36.64
C GLU A 69 42.94 -17.96 35.78
N GLU A 70 43.36 -19.22 35.68
CA GLU A 70 44.51 -19.64 34.89
C GLU A 70 44.30 -19.40 33.39
N ILE A 71 43.12 -19.74 32.84
CA ILE A 71 42.78 -19.45 31.43
C ILE A 71 43.01 -17.97 31.10
N TRP A 72 42.43 -17.07 31.91
CA TRP A 72 42.40 -15.66 31.58
C TRP A 72 43.71 -14.93 31.90
N ASN A 73 44.46 -15.35 32.92
CA ASN A 73 45.83 -14.86 33.14
C ASN A 73 46.78 -15.34 32.03
N LYS A 74 46.74 -16.62 31.61
CA LYS A 74 47.52 -17.10 30.45
C LYS A 74 47.14 -16.36 29.15
N ALA A 75 45.86 -16.04 28.95
CA ALA A 75 45.37 -15.28 27.80
C ALA A 75 45.79 -13.79 27.81
N GLU A 76 45.96 -13.17 28.98
CA GLU A 76 46.63 -11.87 29.10
C GLU A 76 48.14 -12.02 28.85
N HIS A 77 48.82 -12.95 29.51
CA HIS A 77 50.29 -13.08 29.49
C HIS A 77 50.85 -13.37 28.08
N VAL A 78 50.14 -14.15 27.26
CA VAL A 78 50.56 -14.46 25.88
C VAL A 78 50.56 -13.23 24.95
N GLU A 79 49.78 -12.20 25.27
CA GLU A 79 49.68 -10.97 24.49
C GLU A 79 50.72 -9.93 24.94
N GLY A 80 51.65 -9.58 24.06
CA GLY A 80 52.75 -8.66 24.38
C GLY A 80 52.50 -7.17 24.14
N ARG A 81 51.44 -6.78 23.39
CA ARG A 81 51.22 -5.38 23.00
C ARG A 81 50.24 -4.66 23.92
N THR A 82 50.38 -3.33 24.00
CA THR A 82 49.46 -2.43 24.71
C THR A 82 48.11 -2.26 24.02
N ASP A 83 48.03 -2.54 22.72
CA ASP A 83 46.80 -2.51 21.91
C ASP A 83 46.20 -3.88 21.61
N SER A 84 46.77 -4.96 22.18
CA SER A 84 46.32 -6.34 21.95
C SER A 84 44.83 -6.54 22.24
N ARG A 85 44.20 -7.37 21.41
CA ARG A 85 42.92 -8.03 21.70
C ARG A 85 43.23 -9.32 22.44
N VAL A 86 42.74 -9.44 23.67
CA VAL A 86 43.06 -10.52 24.61
C VAL A 86 42.01 -11.62 24.56
N ALA A 87 40.73 -11.23 24.60
CA ALA A 87 39.57 -12.10 24.51
C ALA A 87 38.56 -11.54 23.49
N ARG A 88 37.55 -12.32 23.14
CA ARG A 88 36.37 -11.86 22.40
C ARG A 88 35.12 -12.33 23.11
N GLU A 89 34.09 -11.50 23.13
CA GLU A 89 32.76 -11.91 23.59
C GLU A 89 31.84 -12.18 22.39
N TRP A 90 31.02 -13.21 22.54
CA TRP A 90 29.73 -13.36 21.89
C TRP A 90 28.64 -13.20 22.96
N LEU A 91 27.72 -12.25 22.73
CA LEU A 91 26.51 -12.08 23.52
C LEU A 91 25.35 -12.61 22.70
N ILE A 92 24.70 -13.66 23.19
CA ILE A 92 23.50 -14.25 22.61
C ILE A 92 22.33 -14.07 23.59
N ASN A 93 21.13 -13.78 23.09
CA ASN A 93 19.91 -13.94 23.89
C ASN A 93 19.42 -15.39 23.80
N LEU A 94 18.81 -15.90 24.86
CA LEU A 94 18.26 -17.26 24.91
C LEU A 94 16.73 -17.17 24.83
N PRO A 95 16.05 -18.00 24.01
CA PRO A 95 14.59 -17.98 23.92
C PRO A 95 13.95 -18.27 25.28
N HIS A 96 13.10 -17.35 25.76
CA HIS A 96 12.42 -17.51 27.05
C HIS A 96 11.33 -18.59 27.05
N GLU A 97 10.92 -19.00 25.86
CA GLU A 97 10.02 -20.12 25.59
C GLU A 97 10.65 -21.48 25.96
N LEU A 98 12.00 -21.54 26.05
CA LEU A 98 12.72 -22.72 26.52
C LEU A 98 12.87 -22.72 28.05
N ASP A 99 12.75 -23.90 28.66
CA ASP A 99 13.09 -24.11 30.06
C ASP A 99 14.59 -23.87 30.34
N GLU A 100 14.96 -23.84 31.62
CA GLU A 100 16.33 -23.54 32.04
C GLU A 100 17.37 -24.55 31.56
N ALA A 101 17.03 -25.84 31.52
CA ALA A 101 17.92 -26.90 31.08
C ALA A 101 18.13 -26.84 29.57
N LYS A 102 17.06 -26.69 28.78
CA LYS A 102 17.14 -26.49 27.33
C LYS A 102 17.89 -25.20 26.97
N ARG A 103 17.71 -24.10 27.72
CA ARG A 103 18.50 -22.87 27.56
C ARG A 103 19.99 -23.07 27.86
N LYS A 104 20.33 -23.81 28.92
CA LYS A 104 21.73 -24.14 29.25
C LYS A 104 22.36 -25.02 28.18
N ALA A 105 21.69 -26.08 27.74
CA ALA A 105 22.14 -26.97 26.68
C ALA A 105 22.42 -26.19 25.39
N LEU A 106 21.46 -25.41 24.89
CA LEU A 106 21.60 -24.60 23.67
C LEU A 106 22.79 -23.63 23.73
N ALA A 107 22.99 -22.95 24.86
CA ALA A 107 24.13 -22.05 25.05
C ALA A 107 25.48 -22.79 25.07
N HIS A 108 25.52 -23.96 25.71
CA HIS A 108 26.71 -24.81 25.79
C HIS A 108 27.06 -25.46 24.45
N GLU A 109 26.07 -25.97 23.71
CA GLU A 109 26.26 -26.52 22.37
C GLU A 109 26.81 -25.47 21.41
N PHE A 110 26.25 -24.26 21.40
CA PHE A 110 26.77 -23.17 20.56
C PHE A 110 28.20 -22.77 20.96
N ALA A 111 28.50 -22.69 22.27
CA ALA A 111 29.85 -22.47 22.76
C ALA A 111 30.83 -23.60 22.36
N GLN A 112 30.38 -24.87 22.39
CA GLN A 112 31.18 -26.04 22.01
C GLN A 112 31.49 -26.05 20.51
N VAL A 113 30.51 -25.71 19.66
CA VAL A 113 30.74 -25.58 18.20
C VAL A 113 31.80 -24.51 17.89
N LEU A 114 31.79 -23.39 18.62
CA LEU A 114 32.85 -22.37 18.49
C LEU A 114 34.19 -22.86 19.05
N ALA A 115 34.19 -23.56 20.20
CA ALA A 115 35.39 -24.12 20.81
C ALA A 115 36.09 -25.13 19.90
N ASP A 116 35.34 -26.04 19.30
CA ASP A 116 35.86 -27.09 18.43
C ASP A 116 36.30 -26.51 17.07
N LYS A 117 35.49 -25.63 16.46
CA LYS A 117 35.79 -25.04 15.14
C LYS A 117 37.08 -24.21 15.13
N TYR A 118 37.38 -23.50 16.22
CA TYR A 118 38.56 -22.63 16.31
C TYR A 118 39.65 -23.15 17.25
N ASN A 119 39.46 -24.33 17.85
CA ASN A 119 40.30 -24.88 18.91
C ASN A 119 40.55 -23.85 20.05
N ILE A 120 39.49 -23.20 20.53
CA ILE A 120 39.54 -22.15 21.57
C ILE A 120 38.80 -22.57 22.83
N ILE A 121 39.15 -21.96 23.97
CA ILE A 121 38.38 -22.12 25.20
C ILE A 121 37.28 -21.06 25.24
N ALA A 122 36.07 -21.46 25.58
CA ALA A 122 34.92 -20.59 25.75
C ALA A 122 34.45 -20.61 27.22
N ASP A 123 34.27 -19.44 27.82
CA ASP A 123 33.74 -19.24 29.17
C ASP A 123 32.30 -18.74 29.03
N CYS A 124 31.34 -19.61 29.33
CA CYS A 124 29.92 -19.40 29.08
C CYS A 124 29.18 -19.05 30.38
N ALA A 125 28.84 -17.77 30.53
CA ALA A 125 28.04 -17.27 31.66
C ALA A 125 26.61 -16.94 31.22
N ILE A 126 25.63 -17.66 31.78
CA ILE A 126 24.20 -17.54 31.46
C ILE A 126 23.54 -16.67 32.53
N HIS A 127 22.87 -15.59 32.12
CA HIS A 127 22.23 -14.62 33.00
C HIS A 127 20.71 -14.59 32.83
N SER A 128 20.01 -14.46 33.95
CA SER A 128 18.61 -14.04 34.05
C SER A 128 18.50 -12.59 34.52
N PRO A 129 17.45 -11.86 34.15
CA PRO A 129 17.14 -10.56 34.74
C PRO A 129 16.93 -10.70 36.25
N SER A 130 17.73 -10.02 37.07
CA SER A 130 17.56 -10.09 38.52
C SER A 130 16.25 -9.42 38.95
N LYS A 131 15.66 -9.84 40.09
CA LYS A 131 14.44 -9.20 40.66
C LYS A 131 14.58 -7.66 40.74
N LYS A 132 15.78 -7.18 41.09
CA LYS A 132 16.14 -5.76 41.19
C LYS A 132 16.17 -5.04 39.84
N GLU A 133 16.48 -5.73 38.75
CA GLU A 133 16.45 -5.17 37.40
C GLU A 133 15.04 -5.20 36.81
N VAL A 134 14.27 -6.26 37.05
CA VAL A 134 12.85 -6.35 36.67
C VAL A 134 12.04 -5.25 37.36
N ALA A 135 12.25 -5.04 38.67
CA ALA A 135 11.67 -3.92 39.41
C ALA A 135 12.11 -2.52 38.92
N ARG A 136 13.11 -2.45 38.02
CA ARG A 136 13.59 -1.23 37.33
C ARG A 136 13.24 -1.23 35.84
N GLY A 137 12.22 -1.99 35.45
CA GLY A 137 11.70 -2.04 34.07
C GLY A 137 12.51 -2.89 33.10
N ALA A 138 13.40 -3.78 33.56
CA ALA A 138 13.97 -4.79 32.68
C ALA A 138 12.92 -5.87 32.34
N ASP A 139 12.89 -6.32 31.09
CA ASP A 139 12.00 -7.40 30.67
C ASP A 139 12.40 -8.71 31.39
N PRO A 140 11.51 -9.35 32.18
CA PRO A 140 11.83 -10.59 32.91
C PRO A 140 12.14 -11.78 31.99
N ARG A 141 11.82 -11.67 30.69
CA ARG A 141 12.07 -12.70 29.67
C ARG A 141 13.48 -12.63 29.07
N ASN A 142 14.28 -11.62 29.40
CA ASN A 142 15.58 -11.35 28.76
C ASN A 142 16.71 -12.25 29.30
N TYR A 143 16.60 -13.55 29.10
CA TYR A 143 17.70 -14.51 29.31
C TYR A 143 18.76 -14.33 28.23
N HIS A 144 20.04 -14.39 28.62
CA HIS A 144 21.15 -14.20 27.71
C HIS A 144 22.42 -14.93 28.18
N ALA A 145 23.30 -15.30 27.26
CA ALA A 145 24.61 -15.85 27.59
C ALA A 145 25.73 -14.93 27.09
N HIS A 146 26.68 -14.65 27.97
CA HIS A 146 27.98 -14.08 27.65
C HIS A 146 28.97 -15.22 27.44
N ILE A 147 29.41 -15.43 26.20
CA ILE A 147 30.39 -16.44 25.83
C ILE A 147 31.71 -15.71 25.54
N LEU A 148 32.64 -15.75 26.49
CA LEU A 148 33.96 -15.12 26.37
C LEU A 148 34.96 -16.16 25.83
N VAL A 149 35.52 -15.93 24.65
CA VAL A 149 36.41 -16.85 23.92
C VAL A 149 37.86 -16.35 23.89
N THR A 150 38.81 -17.28 23.94
CA THR A 150 40.24 -16.98 23.79
C THR A 150 40.54 -16.53 22.36
N THR A 151 41.49 -15.60 22.18
CA THR A 151 41.87 -15.09 20.84
C THR A 151 42.94 -15.93 20.14
N ARG A 152 43.40 -17.00 20.79
CA ARG A 152 44.44 -17.93 20.35
C ARG A 152 43.98 -19.35 20.56
N GLU A 153 44.49 -20.25 19.73
CA GLU A 153 44.27 -21.67 19.87
C GLU A 153 44.80 -22.15 21.23
N ALA A 154 43.96 -22.90 21.94
CA ALA A 154 44.34 -23.59 23.15
C ALA A 154 45.11 -24.87 22.77
N LYS A 155 46.23 -25.12 23.45
CA LYS A 155 47.01 -26.35 23.29
C LYS A 155 47.37 -26.89 24.67
N MET A 156 47.53 -28.21 24.76
CA MET A 156 48.03 -28.88 25.95
C MET A 156 49.52 -29.16 25.74
N GLY A 157 50.36 -28.77 26.71
CA GLY A 157 51.79 -29.04 26.71
C GLY A 157 52.12 -30.51 26.99
N ALA A 158 53.40 -30.86 26.86
CA ALA A 158 53.88 -32.19 27.25
C ALA A 158 53.81 -32.43 28.77
N ASP A 159 53.73 -31.35 29.55
CA ASP A 159 53.48 -31.29 30.99
C ASP A 159 51.98 -31.39 31.36
N GLY A 160 51.09 -31.55 30.37
CA GLY A 160 49.65 -31.58 30.57
C GLY A 160 48.99 -30.20 30.79
N GLN A 161 49.75 -29.10 30.80
CA GLN A 161 49.22 -27.78 31.11
C GLN A 161 48.63 -27.06 29.88
N LEU A 162 47.69 -26.15 30.11
CA LEU A 162 47.23 -25.22 29.08
C LEU A 162 48.36 -24.26 28.69
N PHE A 163 48.57 -24.09 27.38
CA PHE A 163 49.27 -22.93 26.82
C PHE A 163 48.55 -22.34 25.61
N PHE A 164 48.83 -21.06 25.34
CA PHE A 164 48.42 -20.36 24.12
C PHE A 164 49.64 -20.06 23.30
N ASP A 165 49.61 -20.41 22.02
CA ASP A 165 50.76 -20.25 21.15
C ASP A 165 50.90 -18.79 20.67
N LYS A 166 52.08 -18.20 20.85
CA LYS A 166 52.38 -16.82 20.43
C LYS A 166 52.32 -16.65 18.90
N GLN A 167 52.47 -17.71 18.11
CA GLN A 167 52.40 -17.67 16.65
C GLN A 167 50.96 -17.85 16.13
N PHE A 168 50.15 -18.70 16.76
CA PHE A 168 48.81 -19.08 16.28
C PHE A 168 47.69 -18.30 16.99
N LYS A 169 47.52 -17.03 16.56
CA LYS A 169 46.27 -16.29 16.80
C LYS A 169 45.21 -16.78 15.81
N ILE A 170 43.97 -17.03 16.26
CA ILE A 170 42.94 -17.63 15.41
C ILE A 170 42.64 -16.76 14.18
N ALA A 171 42.26 -17.39 13.06
CA ALA A 171 41.98 -16.69 11.81
C ALA A 171 40.88 -15.61 11.94
N PHE A 172 39.95 -15.78 12.88
CA PHE A 172 38.91 -14.79 13.21
C PHE A 172 39.47 -13.43 13.67
N GLU A 173 40.67 -13.41 14.26
CA GLU A 173 41.31 -12.17 14.76
C GLU A 173 42.29 -11.53 13.78
N TRP A 174 42.54 -12.15 12.63
CA TRP A 174 43.43 -11.59 11.60
C TRP A 174 42.80 -10.37 10.91
N SER A 175 43.64 -9.50 10.33
CA SER A 175 43.15 -8.47 9.42
C SER A 175 42.47 -9.09 8.20
N ASN A 176 41.51 -8.38 7.61
CA ASN A 176 40.84 -8.86 6.40
C ASN A 176 41.84 -9.09 5.24
N ASP A 177 42.94 -8.33 5.19
CA ASP A 177 44.00 -8.50 4.18
C ASP A 177 44.76 -9.83 4.38
N LYS A 178 45.15 -10.16 5.62
CA LYS A 178 45.79 -11.45 5.94
C LYS A 178 44.84 -12.62 5.68
N ARG A 179 43.54 -12.45 5.94
CA ARG A 179 42.50 -13.45 5.62
C ARG A 179 42.37 -13.65 4.12
N LYS A 180 42.25 -12.57 3.34
CA LYS A 180 42.21 -12.59 1.87
C LYS A 180 43.46 -13.26 1.27
N ALA A 181 44.66 -12.93 1.78
CA ALA A 181 45.92 -13.55 1.37
C ALA A 181 46.05 -15.04 1.72
N LYS A 182 45.14 -15.58 2.56
CA LYS A 182 45.04 -17.01 2.89
C LYS A 182 43.76 -17.66 2.35
N GLY A 183 43.10 -17.03 1.36
CA GLY A 183 41.88 -17.56 0.75
C GLY A 183 40.64 -17.57 1.66
N LEU A 184 40.72 -16.94 2.83
CA LEU A 184 39.63 -16.90 3.80
C LEU A 184 38.70 -15.73 3.53
N GLN A 185 37.41 -15.95 3.74
CA GLN A 185 36.37 -14.91 3.66
C GLN A 185 36.63 -13.75 4.64
N SER A 186 35.96 -12.61 4.45
CA SER A 186 36.06 -11.48 5.38
C SER A 186 35.50 -11.83 6.76
N SER A 187 36.01 -11.17 7.80
CA SER A 187 35.51 -11.29 9.18
C SER A 187 34.01 -10.95 9.28
N ILE A 188 33.52 -9.99 8.49
CA ILE A 188 32.09 -9.61 8.46
C ILE A 188 31.23 -10.74 7.89
N LYS A 189 31.70 -11.47 6.86
CA LYS A 189 30.95 -12.61 6.33
C LYS A 189 30.93 -13.76 7.34
N GLU A 190 32.07 -14.09 7.94
CA GLU A 190 32.12 -15.12 8.99
C GLU A 190 31.26 -14.78 10.22
N ILE A 191 31.12 -13.49 10.58
CA ILE A 191 30.15 -13.05 11.60
C ILE A 191 28.71 -13.37 11.16
N LYS A 192 28.33 -13.13 9.91
CA LYS A 192 26.99 -13.47 9.41
C LYS A 192 26.75 -14.98 9.48
N ASP A 193 27.73 -15.79 9.10
CA ASP A 193 27.61 -17.26 9.15
C ASP A 193 27.43 -17.77 10.60
N ILE A 194 28.18 -17.20 11.56
CA ILE A 194 28.01 -17.52 12.99
C ILE A 194 26.64 -17.07 13.53
N ARG A 195 26.10 -15.96 13.01
CA ARG A 195 24.73 -15.51 13.35
C ARG A 195 23.66 -16.45 12.80
N GLN A 196 23.85 -16.95 11.57
CA GLN A 196 22.93 -17.92 10.97
C GLN A 196 22.98 -19.23 11.76
N LEU A 197 24.18 -19.75 12.03
CA LEU A 197 24.38 -20.93 12.89
C LEU A 197 23.66 -20.82 14.24
N TRP A 198 23.77 -19.67 14.93
CA TRP A 198 23.03 -19.43 16.17
C TRP A 198 21.51 -19.53 15.98
N VAL A 199 20.98 -18.89 14.94
CA VAL A 199 19.55 -18.89 14.62
C VAL A 199 19.07 -20.30 14.24
N ASP A 200 19.85 -21.06 13.48
CA ASP A 200 19.52 -22.42 13.08
C ASP A 200 19.47 -23.37 14.30
N MET A 201 20.45 -23.27 15.20
CA MET A 201 20.48 -24.03 16.46
C MET A 201 19.32 -23.66 17.39
N ALA A 202 19.02 -22.36 17.53
CA ALA A 202 17.90 -21.89 18.35
C ALA A 202 16.55 -22.31 17.75
N ASN A 203 16.37 -22.24 16.43
CA ASN A 203 15.18 -22.74 15.74
C ASN A 203 14.99 -24.24 15.91
N LYS A 204 16.08 -25.03 15.82
CA LYS A 204 16.04 -26.47 16.09
C LYS A 204 15.55 -26.77 17.51
N ALA A 205 16.02 -26.02 18.51
CA ALA A 205 15.57 -26.17 19.90
C ALA A 205 14.11 -25.72 20.12
N LEU A 206 13.61 -24.79 19.30
CA LEU A 206 12.26 -24.24 19.37
C LEU A 206 11.21 -25.00 18.54
N ALA A 207 11.62 -25.93 17.68
CA ALA A 207 10.75 -26.61 16.71
C ALA A 207 9.55 -27.35 17.35
N GLU A 208 9.68 -27.81 18.59
CA GLU A 208 8.64 -28.51 19.34
C GLU A 208 7.56 -27.58 19.95
N LEU A 209 7.75 -26.25 19.92
CA LEU A 209 6.96 -25.29 20.71
C LEU A 209 5.96 -24.45 19.91
N ASP A 210 5.76 -24.75 18.62
CA ASP A 210 4.88 -24.02 17.69
C ASP A 210 5.07 -22.48 17.73
N VAL A 211 6.34 -22.04 17.81
CA VAL A 211 6.70 -20.62 17.81
C VAL A 211 7.18 -20.19 16.44
N ILE A 212 6.92 -18.92 16.10
CA ILE A 212 7.43 -18.27 14.88
C ILE A 212 8.97 -18.41 14.86
N PRO A 213 9.55 -19.01 13.79
CA PRO A 213 10.99 -19.16 13.67
C PRO A 213 11.75 -17.83 13.73
N LEU A 214 12.92 -17.88 14.37
CA LEU A 214 13.91 -16.82 14.38
C LEU A 214 14.52 -16.61 12.98
N ASP A 215 14.83 -15.38 12.65
CA ASP A 215 15.47 -15.00 11.38
C ASP A 215 16.64 -14.03 11.64
N ALA A 216 17.83 -14.36 11.12
CA ALA A 216 19.06 -13.60 11.29
C ALA A 216 19.13 -12.29 10.48
N ARG A 217 18.22 -12.09 9.52
CA ARG A 217 18.13 -10.91 8.66
C ARG A 217 17.54 -9.72 9.42
N SER A 218 17.77 -8.50 8.93
CA SER A 218 17.08 -7.31 9.46
C SER A 218 15.61 -7.28 9.01
N PHE A 219 14.72 -6.59 9.74
CA PHE A 219 13.31 -6.44 9.34
C PHE A 219 13.14 -6.01 7.87
N LYS A 220 13.93 -5.03 7.40
CA LYS A 220 13.95 -4.63 5.97
C LYS A 220 14.26 -5.79 5.01
N ALA A 221 15.22 -6.65 5.35
CA ALA A 221 15.61 -7.81 4.53
C ALA A 221 14.68 -9.02 4.70
N GLN A 222 13.76 -8.99 5.67
CA GLN A 222 12.65 -9.93 5.82
C GLN A 222 11.38 -9.45 5.09
N GLY A 223 11.35 -8.20 4.58
CA GLY A 223 10.12 -7.56 4.09
C GLY A 223 9.16 -7.15 5.22
N VAL A 224 9.59 -7.20 6.48
CA VAL A 224 8.77 -6.85 7.64
C VAL A 224 8.75 -5.34 7.81
N ASP A 225 7.58 -4.75 7.56
CA ASP A 225 7.30 -3.34 7.86
C ASP A 225 7.24 -3.09 9.38
N ARG A 226 8.43 -2.96 9.98
CA ARG A 226 8.65 -2.65 11.39
C ARG A 226 9.98 -1.92 11.57
N LEU A 227 9.96 -0.79 12.28
CA LEU A 227 11.16 -0.03 12.59
C LEU A 227 11.94 -0.68 13.76
N PRO A 228 13.26 -0.92 13.63
CA PRO A 228 14.09 -1.44 14.71
C PRO A 228 14.38 -0.36 15.76
N THR A 229 14.48 -0.76 17.03
CA THR A 229 14.86 0.14 18.13
C THR A 229 16.34 0.51 18.10
N VAL A 230 16.67 1.71 18.57
CA VAL A 230 18.04 2.21 18.72
C VAL A 230 18.64 1.69 20.02
N LYS A 231 19.90 1.26 19.99
CA LYS A 231 20.62 0.78 21.18
C LYS A 231 20.87 1.94 22.15
N MET A 232 20.26 1.87 23.34
CA MET A 232 20.35 2.90 24.38
C MET A 232 21.78 3.22 24.81
N GLY A 233 22.57 2.17 25.11
CA GLY A 233 23.84 2.31 25.85
C GLY A 233 23.63 2.28 27.37
N VAL A 234 24.70 2.01 28.13
CA VAL A 234 24.61 1.80 29.59
C VAL A 234 24.17 3.08 30.31
N ASP A 235 24.77 4.22 29.97
CA ASP A 235 24.52 5.49 30.64
C ASP A 235 23.10 6.00 30.38
N ALA A 236 22.62 5.93 29.13
CA ALA A 236 21.24 6.30 28.80
C ALA A 236 20.23 5.36 29.48
N THR A 237 20.51 4.06 29.56
CA THR A 237 19.67 3.10 30.31
C THR A 237 19.64 3.44 31.81
N ASN A 238 20.76 3.87 32.38
CA ASN A 238 20.86 4.27 33.78
C ASN A 238 20.17 5.62 34.06
N MET A 239 20.12 6.53 33.09
CA MET A 239 19.35 7.78 33.18
C MET A 239 17.85 7.52 33.11
N GLU A 240 17.36 6.75 32.13
CA GLU A 240 15.94 6.36 32.03
C GLU A 240 15.45 5.63 33.29
N ARG A 241 16.28 4.74 33.86
CA ARG A 241 16.00 4.05 35.15
C ARG A 241 15.90 4.99 36.36
N LYS A 242 16.35 6.24 36.24
CA LYS A 242 16.18 7.30 37.24
C LYS A 242 15.01 8.26 36.90
N GLY A 243 14.20 7.94 35.88
CA GLY A 243 13.14 8.80 35.38
C GLY A 243 13.62 9.95 34.48
N ILE A 244 14.91 9.97 34.10
CA ILE A 244 15.47 11.02 33.24
C ILE A 244 15.34 10.57 31.79
N ASN A 245 14.47 11.24 31.03
CA ASN A 245 14.30 11.00 29.60
C ASN A 245 15.58 11.34 28.83
N THR A 246 15.93 10.47 27.88
CA THR A 246 17.12 10.55 27.03
C THR A 246 16.73 10.58 25.56
N GLU A 247 17.62 11.10 24.71
CA GLU A 247 17.38 11.17 23.26
C GLU A 247 17.08 9.78 22.66
N ASN A 248 17.87 8.76 23.01
CA ASN A 248 17.66 7.39 22.54
C ASN A 248 16.37 6.76 23.11
N GLY A 249 16.00 7.09 24.34
CA GLY A 249 14.74 6.63 24.94
C GLY A 249 13.53 7.27 24.25
N ASN A 250 13.60 8.56 23.93
CA ASN A 250 12.57 9.26 23.17
C ASN A 250 12.44 8.69 21.75
N LYS A 251 13.55 8.40 21.07
CA LYS A 251 13.54 7.69 19.76
C LYS A 251 12.86 6.32 19.88
N ASN A 252 13.17 5.54 20.92
CA ASN A 252 12.57 4.23 21.12
C ASN A 252 11.07 4.30 21.48
N ARG A 253 10.64 5.30 22.26
CA ARG A 253 9.22 5.59 22.52
C ARG A 253 8.48 5.92 21.22
N ALA A 254 9.03 6.80 20.39
CA ALA A 254 8.47 7.15 19.08
C ALA A 254 8.39 5.94 18.14
N ILE A 255 9.46 5.14 18.04
CA ILE A 255 9.50 3.88 17.27
C ILE A 255 8.44 2.89 17.75
N HIS A 256 8.19 2.80 19.06
CA HIS A 256 7.14 1.95 19.61
C HIS A 256 5.74 2.40 19.16
N VAL A 257 5.45 3.70 19.26
CA VAL A 257 4.17 4.28 18.81
C VAL A 257 3.97 4.11 17.30
N ILE A 258 5.00 4.34 16.49
CA ILE A 258 4.95 4.13 15.02
C ILE A 258 4.67 2.65 14.71
N ASN A 259 5.38 1.71 15.35
CA ASN A 259 5.16 0.29 15.12
C ASN A 259 3.75 -0.17 15.56
N GLN A 260 3.25 0.30 16.71
CA GLN A 260 1.87 0.01 17.14
C GLN A 260 0.84 0.51 16.11
N ARG A 261 1.01 1.73 15.61
CA ARG A 261 0.10 2.34 14.63
C ARG A 261 0.16 1.63 13.28
N ARG A 262 1.34 1.23 12.80
CA ARG A 262 1.47 0.40 11.58
C ARG A 262 0.72 -0.92 11.70
N GLU A 263 0.84 -1.61 12.83
CA GLU A 263 0.07 -2.85 13.07
C GLU A 263 -1.43 -2.60 13.18
N PHE A 264 -1.86 -1.50 13.82
CA PHE A 264 -3.28 -1.11 13.86
C PHE A 264 -3.83 -0.82 12.45
N THR A 265 -3.11 -0.06 11.62
CA THR A 265 -3.50 0.21 10.22
C THR A 265 -3.57 -1.08 9.40
N LYS A 266 -2.62 -2.02 9.56
CA LYS A 266 -2.69 -3.34 8.91
C LYS A 266 -3.93 -4.13 9.33
N GLN A 267 -4.28 -4.12 10.62
CA GLN A 267 -5.50 -4.78 11.12
C GLN A 267 -6.77 -4.12 10.59
N SER A 268 -6.83 -2.78 10.59
CA SER A 268 -7.94 -2.01 10.03
C SER A 268 -8.14 -2.28 8.54
N ASN A 269 -7.06 -2.26 7.75
CA ASN A 269 -7.10 -2.52 6.31
C ASN A 269 -7.52 -3.96 5.98
N ARG A 270 -7.13 -4.95 6.80
CA ARG A 270 -7.64 -6.33 6.68
C ARG A 270 -9.14 -6.38 6.92
N LYS A 271 -9.62 -5.83 8.04
CA LYS A 271 -11.05 -5.79 8.36
C LYS A 271 -11.87 -5.10 7.28
N ALA A 272 -11.40 -3.98 6.73
CA ALA A 272 -12.04 -3.29 5.61
C ALA A 272 -12.00 -4.08 4.29
N ALA A 273 -11.02 -4.97 4.08
CA ALA A 273 -11.00 -5.89 2.94
C ALA A 273 -12.00 -7.04 3.14
N ASP A 274 -12.07 -7.61 4.35
CA ASP A 274 -13.04 -8.65 4.70
C ASP A 274 -14.50 -8.13 4.61
N GLU A 275 -14.73 -6.89 5.04
CA GLU A 275 -16.02 -6.19 4.91
C GLU A 275 -16.38 -5.94 3.44
N ARG A 276 -15.44 -5.47 2.59
CA ARG A 276 -15.68 -5.34 1.14
C ARG A 276 -16.04 -6.66 0.48
N HIS A 277 -15.27 -7.73 0.75
CA HIS A 277 -15.56 -9.06 0.22
C HIS A 277 -16.93 -9.59 0.68
N THR A 278 -17.36 -9.23 1.90
CA THR A 278 -18.71 -9.54 2.40
C THR A 278 -19.79 -8.78 1.63
N VAL A 279 -19.59 -7.47 1.38
CA VAL A 279 -20.52 -6.64 0.58
C VAL A 279 -20.63 -7.18 -0.84
N GLU A 280 -19.51 -7.40 -1.54
CA GLU A 280 -19.45 -7.97 -2.90
C GLU A 280 -20.20 -9.32 -2.98
N TYR A 281 -20.01 -10.19 -1.98
CA TYR A 281 -20.73 -11.46 -1.90
C TYR A 281 -22.25 -11.28 -1.70
N THR A 282 -22.67 -10.32 -0.87
CA THR A 282 -24.10 -10.02 -0.67
C THR A 282 -24.78 -9.37 -1.89
N GLU A 283 -24.07 -8.52 -2.63
CA GLU A 283 -24.55 -7.94 -3.88
C GLU A 283 -24.74 -9.04 -4.94
N TRP A 284 -23.71 -9.86 -5.16
CA TRP A 284 -23.76 -11.04 -6.04
C TRP A 284 -24.89 -12.01 -5.68
N ALA A 285 -25.11 -12.27 -4.39
CA ALA A 285 -26.19 -13.13 -3.93
C ALA A 285 -27.57 -12.50 -4.22
N THR A 286 -27.70 -11.19 -4.03
CA THR A 286 -28.93 -10.44 -4.29
C THR A 286 -29.28 -10.46 -5.78
N GLU A 287 -28.32 -10.20 -6.67
CA GLU A 287 -28.51 -10.28 -8.13
C GLU A 287 -29.02 -11.66 -8.58
N ARG A 288 -28.51 -12.75 -7.98
CA ARG A 288 -28.98 -14.11 -8.29
C ARG A 288 -30.41 -14.37 -7.81
N VAL A 289 -30.80 -13.83 -6.66
CA VAL A 289 -32.18 -13.91 -6.15
C VAL A 289 -33.14 -13.11 -7.04
N GLU A 290 -32.76 -11.89 -7.46
CA GLU A 290 -33.55 -11.10 -8.41
C GLU A 290 -33.69 -11.79 -9.77
N TRP A 291 -32.59 -12.35 -10.31
CA TRP A 291 -32.61 -13.14 -11.55
C TRP A 291 -33.56 -14.34 -11.45
N ALA A 292 -33.48 -15.12 -10.36
CA ALA A 292 -34.35 -16.27 -10.12
C ALA A 292 -35.82 -15.86 -9.96
N THR A 293 -36.09 -14.71 -9.32
CA THR A 293 -37.42 -14.14 -9.15
C THR A 293 -38.00 -13.67 -10.48
N ASN A 294 -37.21 -12.96 -11.29
CA ASN A 294 -37.59 -12.56 -12.65
C ASN A 294 -37.86 -13.78 -13.54
N ARG A 295 -37.05 -14.84 -13.44
CA ARG A 295 -37.26 -16.09 -14.18
C ARG A 295 -38.56 -16.78 -13.79
N HIS A 296 -38.88 -16.89 -12.50
CA HIS A 296 -40.16 -17.38 -12.02
C HIS A 296 -41.34 -16.54 -12.54
N ARG A 297 -41.23 -15.21 -12.51
CA ARG A 297 -42.29 -14.31 -13.02
C ARG A 297 -42.60 -14.55 -14.50
N GLN A 298 -41.59 -14.83 -15.33
CA GLN A 298 -41.79 -15.18 -16.74
C GLN A 298 -42.46 -16.55 -16.90
N ILE A 299 -42.07 -17.56 -16.12
CA ILE A 299 -42.72 -18.89 -16.11
C ILE A 299 -44.20 -18.76 -15.76
N TYR A 300 -44.55 -17.98 -14.71
CA TYR A 300 -45.94 -17.70 -14.36
C TYR A 300 -46.74 -17.06 -15.50
N LYS A 301 -46.16 -16.08 -16.24
CA LYS A 301 -46.81 -15.50 -17.44
C LYS A 301 -47.06 -16.53 -18.54
N HIS A 302 -46.10 -17.42 -18.80
CA HIS A 302 -46.28 -18.50 -19.78
C HIS A 302 -47.34 -19.53 -19.36
N LEU A 303 -47.41 -19.86 -18.06
CA LEU A 303 -48.44 -20.73 -17.51
C LEU A 303 -49.83 -20.10 -17.62
N GLU A 304 -49.99 -18.83 -17.25
CA GLU A 304 -51.27 -18.13 -17.34
C GLU A 304 -51.74 -17.98 -18.80
N GLY A 305 -50.85 -17.61 -19.71
CA GLY A 305 -51.16 -17.60 -21.14
C GLY A 305 -51.54 -18.99 -21.69
N SER A 306 -50.99 -20.06 -21.12
CA SER A 306 -51.36 -21.44 -21.48
C SER A 306 -52.72 -21.84 -20.91
N ARG A 307 -53.02 -21.44 -19.66
CA ARG A 307 -54.35 -21.59 -19.05
C ARG A 307 -55.43 -20.90 -19.87
N GLN A 308 -55.18 -19.67 -20.33
CA GLN A 308 -56.10 -18.92 -21.19
C GLN A 308 -56.36 -19.60 -22.54
N ARG A 309 -55.33 -20.22 -23.15
CA ARG A 309 -55.52 -21.04 -24.37
C ARG A 309 -56.38 -22.28 -24.10
N ILE A 310 -56.14 -23.00 -23.00
CA ILE A 310 -56.95 -24.16 -22.59
C ILE A 310 -58.42 -23.76 -22.37
N GLU A 311 -58.68 -22.66 -21.67
CA GLU A 311 -60.05 -22.15 -21.45
C GLU A 311 -60.72 -21.67 -22.75
N ARG A 312 -59.95 -21.18 -23.72
CA ARG A 312 -60.48 -20.91 -25.07
C ARG A 312 -60.86 -22.21 -25.77
N SER A 313 -59.97 -23.19 -25.83
CA SER A 313 -60.26 -24.50 -26.46
C SER A 313 -61.45 -25.20 -25.81
N LYS A 314 -61.63 -25.12 -24.49
CA LYS A 314 -62.84 -25.63 -23.80
C LYS A 314 -64.13 -24.95 -24.29
N ARG A 315 -64.11 -23.62 -24.52
CA ARG A 315 -65.26 -22.90 -25.08
C ARG A 315 -65.52 -23.29 -26.53
N ASP A 316 -64.47 -23.43 -27.33
CA ASP A 316 -64.57 -23.82 -28.74
C ASP A 316 -65.14 -25.24 -28.88
N ILE A 317 -64.68 -26.21 -28.05
CA ILE A 317 -65.25 -27.56 -27.95
C ILE A 317 -66.73 -27.51 -27.52
N LYS A 318 -67.08 -26.71 -26.50
CA LYS A 318 -68.47 -26.55 -26.04
C LYS A 318 -69.38 -25.86 -27.07
N TRP A 319 -68.82 -25.07 -27.99
CA TRP A 319 -69.54 -24.55 -29.14
C TRP A 319 -69.76 -25.65 -30.18
N ALA A 320 -68.71 -26.39 -30.55
CA ALA A 320 -68.80 -27.49 -31.53
C ALA A 320 -69.82 -28.57 -31.12
N ILE A 321 -69.88 -28.95 -29.84
CA ILE A 321 -70.90 -29.90 -29.32
C ILE A 321 -72.33 -29.38 -29.56
N ARG A 322 -72.59 -28.08 -29.32
CA ARG A 322 -73.93 -27.50 -29.55
C ARG A 322 -74.29 -27.42 -31.03
N GLU A 323 -73.29 -27.23 -31.89
CA GLU A 323 -73.48 -27.22 -33.34
C GLU A 323 -73.79 -28.64 -33.83
N ASP A 324 -73.11 -29.66 -33.30
CA ASP A 324 -73.41 -31.08 -33.57
C ASP A 324 -74.82 -31.49 -33.08
N GLU A 325 -75.24 -31.04 -31.89
CA GLU A 325 -76.63 -31.16 -31.40
C GLU A 325 -77.65 -30.43 -32.30
N SER A 326 -77.24 -29.34 -32.97
CA SER A 326 -78.08 -28.58 -33.92
C SER A 326 -78.22 -29.33 -35.25
N ILE A 327 -77.10 -29.82 -35.79
CA ILE A 327 -77.04 -30.64 -37.00
C ILE A 327 -77.81 -31.94 -36.82
N SER A 328 -77.67 -32.60 -35.67
CA SER A 328 -78.42 -33.83 -35.33
C SER A 328 -79.94 -33.59 -35.37
N ARG A 329 -80.43 -32.47 -34.82
CA ARG A 329 -81.86 -32.09 -34.90
C ARG A 329 -82.31 -31.75 -36.32
N LEU A 330 -81.44 -31.19 -37.15
CA LEU A 330 -81.71 -30.96 -38.57
C LEU A 330 -81.82 -32.29 -39.35
N ILE A 331 -80.95 -33.26 -39.06
CA ILE A 331 -80.99 -34.61 -39.66
C ILE A 331 -82.28 -35.33 -39.25
N GLU A 332 -82.63 -35.34 -37.96
CA GLU A 332 -83.87 -35.95 -37.46
C GLU A 332 -85.11 -35.33 -38.14
N ARG A 333 -85.14 -33.99 -38.27
CA ARG A 333 -86.24 -33.27 -38.93
C ARG A 333 -86.33 -33.57 -40.43
N SER A 334 -85.19 -33.81 -41.07
CA SER A 334 -85.10 -34.20 -42.48
C SER A 334 -85.56 -35.65 -42.68
N SER A 335 -85.16 -36.58 -41.80
CA SER A 335 -85.63 -37.97 -41.79
C SER A 335 -87.15 -38.03 -41.68
N LYS A 336 -87.73 -37.34 -40.68
CA LYS A 336 -89.20 -37.22 -40.53
C LYS A 336 -89.87 -36.50 -41.72
N GLY A 337 -89.13 -35.83 -42.59
CA GLY A 337 -89.61 -35.30 -43.87
C GLY A 337 -89.61 -36.37 -44.96
N CYS A 338 -88.54 -37.16 -45.07
CA CYS A 338 -88.45 -38.32 -45.94
C CYS A 338 -89.52 -39.37 -45.62
N ASP A 339 -89.75 -39.69 -44.35
CA ASP A 339 -90.77 -40.65 -43.91
C ASP A 339 -92.16 -40.21 -44.39
N ARG A 340 -92.55 -38.96 -44.13
CA ARG A 340 -93.82 -38.38 -44.62
C ARG A 340 -93.93 -38.34 -46.15
N ASN A 341 -92.81 -38.14 -46.86
CA ASN A 341 -92.80 -38.22 -48.32
C ASN A 341 -92.96 -39.67 -48.81
N SER A 342 -92.43 -40.66 -48.08
CA SER A 342 -92.66 -42.08 -48.33
C SER A 342 -94.14 -42.45 -48.11
N ASP A 343 -94.73 -42.03 -46.99
CA ASP A 343 -96.16 -42.23 -46.70
C ASP A 343 -97.06 -41.59 -47.77
N ASN A 344 -96.73 -40.37 -48.21
CA ASN A 344 -97.43 -39.68 -49.29
C ASN A 344 -97.26 -40.41 -50.64
N ALA A 345 -96.09 -40.98 -50.93
CA ALA A 345 -95.86 -41.77 -52.12
C ALA A 345 -96.67 -43.08 -52.09
N GLU A 346 -96.70 -43.79 -50.95
CA GLU A 346 -97.51 -45.00 -50.77
C GLU A 346 -99.01 -44.69 -50.87
N TRP A 347 -99.46 -43.56 -50.31
CA TRP A 347 -100.83 -43.06 -50.47
C TRP A 347 -101.15 -42.78 -51.94
N ALA A 348 -100.25 -42.11 -52.67
CA ALA A 348 -100.43 -41.82 -54.09
C ALA A 348 -100.45 -43.10 -54.95
N LEU A 349 -99.70 -44.13 -54.56
CA LEU A 349 -99.65 -45.43 -55.23
C LEU A 349 -100.95 -46.23 -54.97
N LYS A 350 -101.46 -46.25 -53.75
CA LYS A 350 -102.81 -46.78 -53.44
C LYS A 350 -103.91 -46.00 -54.17
N ARG A 351 -103.74 -44.69 -54.34
CA ARG A 351 -104.67 -43.83 -55.09
C ARG A 351 -104.64 -44.13 -56.59
N SER A 352 -103.46 -44.35 -57.18
CA SER A 352 -103.33 -44.69 -58.60
C SER A 352 -103.83 -46.11 -58.90
N GLU A 353 -103.60 -47.08 -58.02
CA GLU A 353 -104.27 -48.39 -58.09
C GLU A 353 -105.81 -48.25 -58.05
N GLY A 354 -106.33 -47.38 -57.18
CA GLY A 354 -107.76 -47.08 -57.11
C GLY A 354 -108.30 -46.47 -58.41
N ILE A 355 -107.53 -45.57 -59.04
CA ILE A 355 -107.87 -44.99 -60.35
C ILE A 355 -107.81 -46.04 -61.46
N LEU A 356 -106.81 -46.93 -61.48
CA LEU A 356 -106.73 -48.03 -62.44
C LEU A 356 -107.93 -48.99 -62.32
N ARG A 357 -108.41 -49.27 -61.10
CA ARG A 357 -109.64 -50.04 -60.86
C ARG A 357 -110.91 -49.31 -61.34
N LEU A 358 -110.93 -47.98 -61.34
CA LEU A 358 -112.03 -47.16 -61.85
C LEU A 358 -112.00 -47.04 -63.39
N VAL A 359 -110.82 -46.90 -64.00
CA VAL A 359 -110.65 -46.83 -65.46
C VAL A 359 -110.91 -48.17 -66.13
N GLY A 360 -110.65 -49.30 -65.44
CA GLY A 360 -110.96 -50.65 -65.93
C GLY A 360 -112.46 -50.99 -66.06
N ARG A 361 -113.40 -50.06 -65.78
CA ARG A 361 -114.85 -50.27 -65.93
C ARG A 361 -115.62 -49.01 -66.35
N ARG A 362 -115.40 -48.51 -67.57
CA ARG A 362 -116.46 -48.02 -68.52
C ARG A 362 -115.88 -47.22 -69.70
N GLU A 363 -115.98 -47.81 -70.89
CA GLU A 363 -116.34 -47.10 -72.13
C GLU A 363 -117.87 -47.21 -72.32
N PRO A 364 -118.49 -46.46 -73.25
CA PRO A 364 -118.20 -45.08 -73.62
C PRO A 364 -119.49 -44.20 -73.67
N ASP A 365 -119.34 -42.88 -73.71
CA ASP A 365 -120.11 -42.07 -74.68
C ASP A 365 -119.31 -40.83 -75.09
N LEU A 366 -119.37 -40.52 -76.38
CA LEU A 366 -118.56 -39.52 -77.09
C LEU A 366 -119.47 -38.55 -77.83
N LYS A 367 -119.88 -37.47 -77.15
CA LYS A 367 -120.30 -36.22 -77.79
C LYS A 367 -120.23 -35.05 -76.79
N THR A 368 -120.02 -33.84 -77.33
CA THR A 368 -119.90 -32.55 -76.61
C THR A 368 -118.71 -32.42 -75.62
N ARG A 369 -117.50 -32.77 -76.05
CA ARG A 369 -116.23 -32.35 -75.41
C ARG A 369 -115.23 -31.67 -76.38
N GLU A 370 -115.72 -31.00 -77.42
CA GLU A 370 -114.88 -30.28 -78.40
C GLU A 370 -115.05 -28.75 -78.35
N GLU A 371 -116.12 -28.22 -77.74
CA GLU A 371 -116.39 -26.78 -77.72
C GLU A 371 -115.86 -26.04 -76.47
N SER A 372 -115.36 -26.76 -75.46
CA SER A 372 -114.82 -26.17 -74.21
C SER A 372 -113.29 -26.25 -74.08
N VAL A 373 -112.58 -26.76 -75.10
CA VAL A 373 -111.11 -26.90 -75.07
C VAL A 373 -110.42 -25.66 -75.66
N ALA A 374 -111.03 -25.00 -76.65
CA ALA A 374 -110.48 -23.80 -77.30
C ALA A 374 -110.38 -22.57 -76.39
N GLU A 375 -111.15 -22.51 -75.29
CA GLU A 375 -111.20 -21.36 -74.38
C GLU A 375 -110.04 -21.34 -73.37
N PHE A 376 -109.43 -22.50 -73.08
CA PHE A 376 -108.33 -22.62 -72.11
C PHE A 376 -106.93 -22.33 -72.71
N GLU A 377 -106.71 -22.54 -74.01
CA GLU A 377 -105.40 -22.30 -74.64
C GLU A 377 -105.04 -20.80 -74.73
N GLN A 378 -106.04 -19.91 -74.83
CA GLN A 378 -105.81 -18.46 -74.86
C GLN A 378 -105.32 -17.90 -73.52
N GLN A 379 -105.74 -18.48 -72.39
CA GLN A 379 -105.32 -18.02 -71.06
C GLN A 379 -103.86 -18.41 -70.73
N ALA A 380 -103.40 -19.56 -71.19
CA ALA A 380 -102.02 -20.02 -70.97
C ALA A 380 -100.97 -19.11 -71.66
N THR A 381 -101.33 -18.51 -72.79
CA THR A 381 -100.40 -17.69 -73.61
C THR A 381 -100.13 -16.31 -72.99
N ALA A 382 -101.04 -15.78 -72.16
CA ALA A 382 -100.89 -14.48 -71.51
C ALA A 382 -99.88 -14.47 -70.35
N VAL A 383 -99.81 -15.57 -69.58
CA VAL A 383 -98.97 -15.67 -68.37
C VAL A 383 -97.48 -15.70 -68.71
N ASN A 384 -97.09 -16.35 -69.81
CA ASN A 384 -95.68 -16.49 -70.19
C ASN A 384 -95.03 -15.19 -70.72
N ARG A 385 -95.81 -14.18 -71.15
CA ARG A 385 -95.26 -12.87 -71.53
C ARG A 385 -94.77 -12.07 -70.31
N LEU A 386 -95.54 -12.07 -69.22
CA LEU A 386 -95.23 -11.30 -68.00
C LEU A 386 -93.93 -11.71 -67.28
N ILE A 387 -93.47 -12.95 -67.47
CA ILE A 387 -92.22 -13.44 -66.88
C ILE A 387 -91.00 -12.96 -67.68
N THR A 388 -91.15 -12.79 -68.99
CA THR A 388 -90.05 -12.42 -69.90
C THR A 388 -89.66 -10.93 -69.75
N ASP A 389 -90.65 -10.04 -69.62
CA ASP A 389 -90.41 -8.60 -69.51
C ASP A 389 -89.70 -8.19 -68.21
N ARG A 390 -89.78 -9.02 -67.15
CA ARG A 390 -89.17 -8.72 -65.84
C ARG A 390 -87.68 -9.05 -65.77
N ALA A 391 -87.13 -9.79 -66.74
CA ALA A 391 -85.74 -10.25 -66.75
C ALA A 391 -84.76 -9.26 -67.41
N ASN A 392 -85.22 -8.35 -68.28
CA ASN A 392 -84.37 -7.52 -69.15
C ASN A 392 -84.07 -6.10 -68.62
N ALA A 393 -84.40 -5.79 -67.36
CA ALA A 393 -84.47 -4.40 -66.87
C ALA A 393 -83.30 -3.93 -65.97
N ILE A 394 -82.25 -4.72 -65.71
CA ILE A 394 -81.18 -4.33 -64.76
C ILE A 394 -79.77 -4.47 -65.36
N ALA A 395 -79.39 -3.44 -66.13
CA ALA A 395 -78.03 -3.09 -66.54
C ALA A 395 -77.99 -1.62 -67.01
N THR A 396 -76.95 -0.79 -66.83
CA THR A 396 -75.78 -0.82 -65.91
C THR A 396 -75.18 0.59 -65.86
N ALA A 397 -75.33 1.35 -64.76
CA ALA A 397 -74.59 2.60 -64.54
C ALA A 397 -74.45 2.96 -63.04
N PRO A 398 -73.29 3.48 -62.56
CA PRO A 398 -73.03 3.71 -61.14
C PRO A 398 -73.53 5.06 -60.61
N SER A 399 -73.92 5.08 -59.35
CA SER A 399 -74.51 6.24 -58.64
C SER A 399 -73.48 6.98 -57.77
N PRO A 400 -73.59 8.32 -57.58
CA PRO A 400 -72.73 9.09 -56.66
C PRO A 400 -72.92 8.76 -55.15
N PHE A 401 -73.75 7.77 -54.84
CA PHE A 401 -73.96 7.21 -53.51
C PHE A 401 -73.23 5.86 -53.28
N ASP A 402 -72.29 5.47 -54.14
CA ASP A 402 -71.50 4.25 -53.92
C ASP A 402 -70.65 4.33 -52.64
N ASP A 403 -71.06 3.56 -51.63
CA ASP A 403 -70.39 3.43 -50.34
C ASP A 403 -68.95 2.93 -50.46
N ASN A 404 -68.57 2.22 -51.53
CA ASN A 404 -67.18 1.83 -51.74
C ASN A 404 -66.28 3.03 -52.04
N ALA A 405 -66.74 4.00 -52.83
CA ALA A 405 -65.99 5.22 -53.13
C ALA A 405 -65.88 6.17 -51.93
N ARG A 406 -66.90 6.20 -51.05
CA ARG A 406 -66.85 6.93 -49.78
C ARG A 406 -65.91 6.26 -48.77
N ARG A 407 -66.03 4.94 -48.59
CA ARG A 407 -65.14 4.14 -47.73
C ARG A 407 -63.69 4.28 -48.18
N ALA A 408 -63.38 4.19 -49.48
CA ALA A 408 -62.02 4.34 -50.00
C ALA A 408 -61.40 5.71 -49.69
N ARG A 409 -62.16 6.81 -49.78
CA ARG A 409 -61.67 8.16 -49.40
C ARG A 409 -61.48 8.30 -47.89
N ALA A 410 -62.43 7.83 -47.09
CA ALA A 410 -62.32 7.83 -45.63
C ALA A 410 -61.12 7.01 -45.14
N THR A 411 -60.87 5.84 -45.74
CA THR A 411 -59.69 5.00 -45.45
C THR A 411 -58.39 5.71 -45.81
N ARG A 412 -58.33 6.47 -46.91
CA ARG A 412 -57.14 7.22 -47.32
C ARG A 412 -56.82 8.36 -46.35
N LEU A 413 -57.81 9.19 -46.02
CA LEU A 413 -57.67 10.26 -45.01
C LEU A 413 -57.31 9.70 -43.62
N ALA A 414 -57.88 8.56 -43.24
CA ALA A 414 -57.52 7.88 -41.99
C ALA A 414 -56.09 7.30 -42.00
N LYS A 415 -55.57 6.90 -43.17
CA LYS A 415 -54.19 6.44 -43.34
C LYS A 415 -53.20 7.62 -43.27
N GLU A 416 -53.46 8.70 -44.02
CA GLU A 416 -52.65 9.93 -44.00
C GLU A 416 -52.61 10.53 -42.59
N LYS A 417 -53.74 10.58 -41.88
CA LYS A 417 -53.78 11.01 -40.48
C LYS A 417 -52.96 10.10 -39.56
N ARG A 418 -53.09 8.78 -39.68
CA ARG A 418 -52.26 7.84 -38.89
C ARG A 418 -50.77 7.98 -39.19
N GLU A 419 -50.39 8.23 -40.43
CA GLU A 419 -48.99 8.45 -40.82
C GLU A 419 -48.45 9.76 -40.22
N PHE A 420 -49.25 10.83 -40.21
CA PHE A 420 -48.92 12.09 -39.53
C PHE A 420 -48.83 11.93 -38.01
N ASP A 421 -49.83 11.31 -37.38
CA ASP A 421 -49.87 11.06 -35.93
C ASP A 421 -48.67 10.19 -35.50
N THR A 422 -48.32 9.16 -36.29
CA THR A 422 -47.13 8.31 -36.07
C THR A 422 -45.82 9.09 -36.25
N ALA A 423 -45.74 10.01 -37.22
CA ALA A 423 -44.56 10.85 -37.41
C ALA A 423 -44.37 11.84 -36.24
N ALA A 424 -45.47 12.42 -35.73
CA ALA A 424 -45.47 13.28 -34.56
C ALA A 424 -45.05 12.53 -33.27
N GLU A 425 -45.60 11.33 -33.03
CA GLU A 425 -45.25 10.49 -31.89
C GLU A 425 -43.78 10.03 -31.92
N ASN A 426 -43.25 9.73 -33.12
CA ASN A 426 -41.83 9.43 -33.32
C ASN A 426 -40.94 10.65 -33.06
N HIS A 427 -41.34 11.85 -33.50
CA HIS A 427 -40.60 13.09 -33.25
C HIS A 427 -40.56 13.44 -31.74
N ASP A 428 -41.70 13.33 -31.05
CA ASP A 428 -41.78 13.56 -29.61
C ASP A 428 -40.97 12.51 -28.82
N THR A 429 -41.06 11.23 -29.19
CA THR A 429 -40.26 10.15 -28.58
C THR A 429 -38.76 10.37 -28.79
N ARG A 430 -38.34 10.81 -29.98
CA ARG A 430 -36.95 11.18 -30.28
C ARG A 430 -36.50 12.38 -29.46
N THR A 431 -37.36 13.39 -29.30
CA THR A 431 -37.10 14.58 -28.46
C THR A 431 -36.91 14.20 -27.00
N ARG A 432 -37.82 13.40 -26.44
CA ARG A 432 -37.72 12.85 -25.07
C ARG A 432 -36.41 12.06 -24.86
N TYR A 433 -36.00 11.24 -25.82
CA TYR A 433 -34.74 10.49 -25.76
C TYR A 433 -33.50 11.40 -25.72
N TYR A 434 -33.42 12.43 -26.57
CA TYR A 434 -32.28 13.35 -26.56
C TYR A 434 -32.27 14.24 -25.31
N SER A 435 -33.42 14.75 -24.87
CA SER A 435 -33.53 15.51 -23.61
C SER A 435 -33.08 14.70 -22.40
N GLY A 436 -33.50 13.44 -22.28
CA GLY A 436 -33.05 12.54 -21.21
C GLY A 436 -31.55 12.24 -21.26
N ARG A 437 -30.95 12.14 -22.46
CA ARG A 437 -29.48 12.03 -22.61
C ARG A 437 -28.76 13.29 -22.17
N ILE A 438 -29.25 14.47 -22.56
CA ILE A 438 -28.66 15.76 -22.17
C ILE A 438 -28.75 15.95 -20.65
N GLU A 439 -29.88 15.61 -20.03
CA GLU A 439 -30.05 15.67 -18.58
C GLU A 439 -29.10 14.69 -17.85
N SER A 440 -28.95 13.47 -18.36
CA SER A 440 -28.01 12.48 -17.83
C SER A 440 -26.55 12.96 -17.90
N VAL A 441 -26.12 13.51 -19.04
CA VAL A 441 -24.78 14.09 -19.22
C VAL A 441 -24.58 15.30 -18.29
N ASN A 442 -25.56 16.20 -18.19
CA ASN A 442 -25.49 17.34 -17.26
C ASN A 442 -25.45 16.90 -15.79
N LYS A 443 -26.13 15.80 -15.44
CA LYS A 443 -26.03 15.18 -14.11
C LYS A 443 -24.62 14.64 -13.86
N GLN A 444 -24.03 13.91 -14.82
CA GLN A 444 -22.64 13.41 -14.71
C GLN A 444 -21.62 14.55 -14.59
N LEU A 445 -21.72 15.58 -15.43
CA LEU A 445 -20.85 16.77 -15.37
C LEU A 445 -20.91 17.45 -14.00
N ARG A 446 -22.11 17.61 -13.41
CA ARG A 446 -22.25 18.14 -12.04
C ARG A 446 -21.56 17.28 -10.99
N HIS A 447 -21.64 15.94 -11.08
CA HIS A 447 -20.95 15.06 -10.12
C HIS A 447 -19.43 15.17 -10.25
N ILE A 448 -18.91 15.30 -11.47
CA ILE A 448 -17.48 15.53 -11.71
C ILE A 448 -17.05 16.85 -11.06
N ARG A 449 -17.74 17.96 -11.35
CA ARG A 449 -17.42 19.28 -10.76
C ARG A 449 -17.44 19.28 -9.24
N LEU A 450 -18.47 18.66 -8.63
CA LEU A 450 -18.56 18.49 -7.17
C LEU A 450 -17.37 17.69 -6.62
N GLY A 451 -16.93 16.63 -7.29
CA GLY A 451 -15.75 15.85 -6.88
C GLY A 451 -14.45 16.65 -6.89
N TYR A 452 -14.22 17.44 -7.95
CA TYR A 452 -13.04 18.34 -8.02
C TYR A 452 -13.11 19.44 -6.97
N ALA A 453 -14.28 20.07 -6.79
CA ALA A 453 -14.50 21.08 -5.77
C ALA A 453 -14.20 20.50 -4.37
N GLN A 454 -14.76 19.33 -4.04
CA GLN A 454 -14.51 18.67 -2.75
C GLN A 454 -13.01 18.44 -2.51
N LYS A 455 -12.28 17.91 -3.50
CA LYS A 455 -10.82 17.72 -3.38
C LYS A 455 -10.07 19.03 -3.09
N LEU A 456 -10.42 20.13 -3.74
CA LEU A 456 -9.82 21.44 -3.46
C LEU A 456 -10.18 21.94 -2.04
N LEU A 457 -11.42 21.74 -1.59
CA LEU A 457 -11.84 22.12 -0.24
C LEU A 457 -11.16 21.29 0.86
N GLU A 458 -10.89 20.03 0.58
CA GLU A 458 -10.36 19.06 1.55
C GLU A 458 -8.84 18.87 1.47
N ARG A 459 -8.14 19.67 0.64
CA ARG A 459 -6.68 19.66 0.40
C ARG A 459 -5.81 19.66 1.67
N HIS A 460 -6.31 20.24 2.76
CA HIS A 460 -5.62 20.35 4.04
C HIS A 460 -5.86 19.19 5.02
N LYS A 461 -6.86 18.34 4.77
CA LYS A 461 -7.20 17.24 5.68
C LYS A 461 -6.08 16.20 5.73
N GLU A 462 -5.84 15.62 6.91
CA GLU A 462 -4.79 14.61 7.12
C GLU A 462 -4.96 13.36 6.23
N ASP A 463 -6.21 13.04 5.85
CA ASP A 463 -6.53 11.95 4.92
C ASP A 463 -6.14 12.25 3.46
N ASN A 464 -6.07 13.54 3.10
CA ASN A 464 -5.79 14.00 1.73
C ASN A 464 -4.39 14.60 1.55
N ARG A 465 -3.61 14.80 2.63
CA ARG A 465 -2.23 15.31 2.56
C ARG A 465 -1.24 14.34 3.20
N LEU A 466 -0.06 14.22 2.61
CA LEU A 466 1.06 13.45 3.18
C LEU A 466 1.47 14.06 4.53
N ILE A 467 1.71 13.21 5.53
CA ILE A 467 2.04 13.66 6.89
C ILE A 467 3.54 13.44 7.18
N ASP A 468 4.30 14.54 7.18
CA ASP A 468 5.77 14.57 7.33
C ASP A 468 6.28 13.77 8.56
N GLY A 469 5.58 13.90 9.69
CA GLY A 469 5.91 13.21 10.94
C GLY A 469 5.83 11.67 10.90
N TRP A 470 5.32 11.08 9.81
CA TRP A 470 5.07 9.63 9.68
C TRP A 470 5.87 8.94 8.59
N ARG A 471 6.55 9.71 7.72
CA ARG A 471 7.24 9.21 6.51
C ARG A 471 6.29 8.44 5.57
N GLU A 472 5.11 8.99 5.33
CA GLU A 472 4.24 8.52 4.25
C GLU A 472 4.96 8.74 2.90
N SER A 473 5.12 7.69 2.09
CA SER A 473 5.66 7.81 0.74
C SER A 473 4.55 8.21 -0.25
N SER A 474 4.91 8.97 -1.27
CA SER A 474 4.06 9.21 -2.45
C SER A 474 3.69 7.90 -3.18
N ASP A 475 4.57 6.89 -3.14
CA ASP A 475 4.31 5.56 -3.69
C ASP A 475 3.24 4.78 -2.90
N ASP A 476 3.21 4.94 -1.56
CA ASP A 476 2.25 4.26 -0.68
C ASP A 476 0.87 4.94 -0.73
N TYR A 477 0.84 6.25 -0.98
CA TYR A 477 -0.37 7.08 -0.96
C TYR A 477 -0.48 7.97 -2.22
N PRO A 478 -0.65 7.39 -3.42
CA PRO A 478 -0.61 8.13 -4.68
C PRO A 478 -1.68 9.23 -4.81
N ASN A 479 -2.80 9.09 -4.09
CA ASN A 479 -3.93 10.03 -4.12
C ASN A 479 -3.81 11.19 -3.11
N LYS A 480 -2.86 11.16 -2.16
CA LYS A 480 -2.63 12.27 -1.22
C LYS A 480 -1.82 13.37 -1.90
N TYR A 481 -2.04 14.64 -1.53
CA TYR A 481 -1.19 15.77 -1.89
C TYR A 481 0.08 15.81 -1.03
N ASP A 482 1.22 16.17 -1.61
CA ASP A 482 2.38 16.59 -0.82
C ASP A 482 2.22 18.05 -0.32
N TYR A 483 3.18 18.55 0.45
CA TYR A 483 3.13 19.91 0.99
C TYR A 483 3.21 20.98 -0.11
N ARG A 484 4.10 20.81 -1.11
CA ARG A 484 4.24 21.72 -2.26
C ARG A 484 2.97 21.74 -3.10
N GLN A 485 2.37 20.58 -3.36
CA GLN A 485 1.07 20.46 -4.03
C GLN A 485 -0.04 21.16 -3.25
N SER A 486 -0.05 21.01 -1.93
CA SER A 486 -1.01 21.70 -1.06
C SER A 486 -0.84 23.23 -1.14
N ASP A 487 0.40 23.71 -1.16
CA ASP A 487 0.72 25.14 -1.26
C ASP A 487 0.38 25.71 -2.65
N LEU A 488 0.56 24.94 -3.73
CA LEU A 488 0.06 25.29 -5.07
C LEU A 488 -1.48 25.40 -5.10
N LEU A 489 -2.18 24.47 -4.45
CA LEU A 489 -3.64 24.50 -4.33
C LEU A 489 -4.13 25.65 -3.41
N ASN A 490 -3.32 26.08 -2.44
CA ASN A 490 -3.59 27.28 -1.61
C ASN A 490 -3.48 28.54 -2.45
N ALA A 491 -2.34 28.76 -3.10
CA ALA A 491 -2.13 29.93 -3.95
C ALA A 491 -3.16 30.01 -5.09
N PHE A 492 -3.62 28.87 -5.59
CA PHE A 492 -4.74 28.79 -6.53
C PHE A 492 -6.08 29.24 -5.90
N ALA A 493 -6.42 28.72 -4.71
CA ALA A 493 -7.65 29.12 -4.01
C ALA A 493 -7.64 30.62 -3.68
N ASP A 494 -6.53 31.14 -3.16
CA ASP A 494 -6.33 32.56 -2.85
C ASP A 494 -6.50 33.44 -4.10
N LYS A 495 -5.83 33.08 -5.21
CA LYS A 495 -5.88 33.80 -6.50
C LYS A 495 -7.31 33.99 -7.01
N PHE A 496 -8.15 32.95 -6.89
CA PHE A 496 -9.53 32.96 -7.36
C PHE A 496 -10.56 33.24 -6.25
N LYS A 497 -10.12 33.54 -5.01
CA LYS A 497 -10.96 33.77 -3.82
C LYS A 497 -11.96 32.64 -3.58
N LEU A 498 -11.47 31.41 -3.66
CA LEU A 498 -12.25 30.18 -3.56
C LEU A 498 -12.45 29.69 -2.12
N ASP A 499 -12.02 30.44 -1.12
CA ASP A 499 -12.22 30.10 0.29
C ASP A 499 -13.64 30.40 0.77
N LYS A 500 -13.97 29.87 1.95
CA LYS A 500 -15.31 29.92 2.54
C LYS A 500 -15.60 31.32 3.11
N ALA A 501 -16.75 31.91 2.79
CA ALA A 501 -17.19 33.12 3.46
C ALA A 501 -17.63 32.83 4.92
N SER A 502 -17.61 33.84 5.78
CA SER A 502 -17.88 33.72 7.23
C SER A 502 -19.28 33.20 7.57
N ASP A 503 -20.25 33.49 6.70
CA ASP A 503 -21.69 33.29 6.86
C ASP A 503 -22.26 32.23 5.89
N GLU A 504 -21.44 31.68 5.00
CA GLU A 504 -21.84 30.67 4.01
C GLU A 504 -21.97 29.27 4.66
N ASP A 505 -22.97 28.46 4.28
CA ASP A 505 -23.00 27.05 4.70
C ASP A 505 -22.03 26.19 3.87
N TYR A 506 -21.56 25.06 4.41
CA TYR A 506 -20.68 24.14 3.68
C TYR A 506 -21.31 23.63 2.37
N ARG A 507 -22.63 23.42 2.32
CA ARG A 507 -23.31 22.94 1.12
C ARG A 507 -23.34 23.99 0.01
N ASP A 508 -23.64 25.24 0.37
CA ASP A 508 -23.69 26.34 -0.58
C ASP A 508 -22.28 26.72 -1.06
N TYR A 509 -21.30 26.66 -0.15
CA TYR A 509 -19.88 26.79 -0.47
C TYR A 509 -19.41 25.74 -1.48
N HIS A 510 -19.65 24.45 -1.20
CA HIS A 510 -19.27 23.36 -2.10
C HIS A 510 -19.93 23.48 -3.47
N LYS A 511 -21.20 23.90 -3.51
CA LYS A 511 -21.92 24.20 -4.74
C LYS A 511 -21.31 25.37 -5.51
N ARG A 512 -21.01 26.51 -4.85
CA ARG A 512 -20.39 27.70 -5.47
C ARG A 512 -19.07 27.37 -6.17
N ILE A 513 -18.20 26.59 -5.50
CA ILE A 513 -16.93 26.17 -6.08
C ILE A 513 -17.15 25.19 -7.26
N SER A 514 -18.09 24.24 -7.13
CA SER A 514 -18.49 23.35 -8.23
C SER A 514 -19.05 24.12 -9.44
N ASP A 515 -19.85 25.15 -9.23
CA ASP A 515 -20.44 25.96 -10.30
C ASP A 515 -19.39 26.84 -11.01
N THR A 516 -18.30 27.20 -10.32
CA THR A 516 -17.13 27.89 -10.90
C THR A 516 -16.30 26.99 -11.82
N PHE A 517 -16.32 25.66 -11.61
CA PHE A 517 -15.54 24.70 -12.38
C PHE A 517 -16.20 24.34 -13.72
N ASP A 518 -16.43 25.36 -14.57
CA ASP A 518 -16.97 25.19 -15.91
C ASP A 518 -15.91 24.83 -16.97
N SER A 519 -16.32 24.65 -18.23
CA SER A 519 -15.40 24.16 -19.28
C SER A 519 -14.27 25.14 -19.63
N PRO A 520 -14.52 26.47 -19.76
CA PRO A 520 -13.46 27.46 -19.80
C PRO A 520 -12.51 27.38 -18.60
N PHE A 521 -13.03 27.40 -17.37
CA PHE A 521 -12.22 27.40 -16.15
C PHE A 521 -11.33 26.16 -16.04
N PHE A 522 -11.85 24.98 -16.41
CA PHE A 522 -11.08 23.74 -16.50
C PHE A 522 -9.93 23.80 -17.51
N THR A 523 -10.13 24.50 -18.63
CA THR A 523 -9.17 24.57 -19.73
C THR A 523 -8.04 25.55 -19.40
N GLU A 524 -8.39 26.73 -18.88
CA GLU A 524 -7.42 27.75 -18.47
C GLU A 524 -6.56 27.31 -17.27
N ASN A 525 -7.14 26.55 -16.35
CA ASN A 525 -6.47 26.09 -15.12
C ASN A 525 -6.10 24.60 -15.17
N LYS A 526 -5.91 24.06 -16.38
CA LYS A 526 -5.66 22.63 -16.63
C LYS A 526 -4.58 21.99 -15.72
N PRO A 527 -3.41 22.61 -15.43
CA PRO A 527 -2.41 22.00 -14.55
C PRO A 527 -2.94 21.74 -13.12
N ILE A 528 -3.71 22.68 -12.57
CA ILE A 528 -4.34 22.52 -11.25
C ILE A 528 -5.45 21.47 -11.28
N MET A 529 -6.20 21.38 -12.38
CA MET A 529 -7.22 20.35 -12.56
C MET A 529 -6.59 18.96 -12.69
N ASP A 530 -5.49 18.82 -13.44
CA ASP A 530 -4.73 17.57 -13.50
C ASP A 530 -4.17 17.18 -12.13
N LEU A 531 -3.62 18.13 -11.36
CA LEU A 531 -3.17 17.92 -9.98
C LEU A 531 -4.32 17.47 -9.05
N LEU A 532 -5.49 18.12 -9.12
CA LEU A 532 -6.67 17.70 -8.36
C LEU A 532 -7.14 16.30 -8.77
N ARG A 533 -7.05 15.93 -10.06
CA ARG A 533 -7.42 14.59 -10.53
C ARG A 533 -6.44 13.53 -10.03
N ASP A 534 -5.16 13.74 -10.29
CA ASP A 534 -4.06 12.77 -10.15
C ASP A 534 -2.79 13.47 -9.61
N PRO A 535 -2.64 13.57 -8.28
CA PRO A 535 -1.45 14.15 -7.67
C PRO A 535 -0.22 13.23 -7.74
N LYS A 536 -0.32 11.98 -8.21
CA LYS A 536 0.88 11.17 -8.48
C LYS A 536 1.53 11.61 -9.78
N ALA A 537 0.77 11.80 -10.85
CA ALA A 537 1.30 12.19 -12.15
C ALA A 537 2.08 13.52 -12.10
N GLU A 538 1.60 14.50 -11.34
CA GLU A 538 2.28 15.79 -11.16
C GLU A 538 3.56 15.66 -10.30
N ARG A 539 3.55 14.81 -9.26
CA ARG A 539 4.76 14.46 -8.49
C ARG A 539 5.82 13.78 -9.34
N ASP A 540 5.44 12.78 -10.14
CA ASP A 540 6.37 12.02 -10.97
C ASP A 540 7.08 12.93 -11.99
N GLN A 541 6.38 13.97 -12.49
CA GLN A 541 6.97 15.03 -13.31
C GLN A 541 7.93 15.93 -12.51
N TYR A 542 7.52 16.38 -11.31
CA TYR A 542 8.37 17.17 -10.43
C TYR A 542 9.66 16.43 -10.02
N ASP A 543 9.57 15.16 -9.65
CA ASP A 543 10.72 14.34 -9.23
C ASP A 543 11.67 14.05 -10.42
N ALA A 544 11.14 13.90 -11.64
CA ALA A 544 11.95 13.82 -12.85
C ALA A 544 12.75 15.11 -13.11
N ILE A 545 12.14 16.29 -12.90
CA ILE A 545 12.82 17.59 -13.00
C ILE A 545 13.87 17.72 -11.87
N LYS A 546 13.48 17.41 -10.64
CA LYS A 546 14.30 17.50 -9.43
C LYS A 546 15.55 16.61 -9.48
N THR A 547 15.51 15.49 -10.20
CA THR A 547 16.66 14.59 -10.39
C THR A 547 17.90 15.32 -10.91
N HIS A 548 17.73 16.32 -11.77
CA HIS A 548 18.83 17.15 -12.27
C HIS A 548 19.49 18.00 -11.16
N TYR A 549 18.68 18.57 -10.26
CA TYR A 549 19.18 19.29 -9.08
C TYR A 549 19.86 18.37 -8.08
N ASP A 550 19.25 17.21 -7.79
CA ASP A 550 19.81 16.24 -6.84
C ASP A 550 21.19 15.73 -7.30
N THR A 551 21.33 15.43 -8.60
CA THR A 551 22.61 15.00 -9.20
C THR A 551 23.65 16.11 -9.12
N PHE A 552 23.29 17.34 -9.48
CA PHE A 552 24.18 18.51 -9.40
C PHE A 552 24.69 18.75 -7.96
N ILE A 553 23.81 18.67 -6.95
CA ILE A 553 24.21 18.82 -5.55
C ILE A 553 25.08 17.66 -5.07
N GLU A 554 24.77 16.41 -5.45
CA GLU A 554 25.62 15.26 -5.08
C GLU A 554 27.03 15.37 -5.68
N GLU A 555 27.15 15.77 -6.95
CA GLU A 555 28.45 16.04 -7.57
C GLU A 555 29.18 17.20 -6.90
N LEU A 556 28.47 18.28 -6.58
CA LEU A 556 29.03 19.45 -5.90
C LEU A 556 29.55 19.10 -4.50
N ASP A 557 28.74 18.44 -3.66
CA ASP A 557 29.15 18.01 -2.31
C ASP A 557 30.33 17.02 -2.35
N ASN A 558 30.36 16.07 -3.30
CA ASN A 558 31.48 15.14 -3.44
C ASN A 558 32.78 15.83 -3.89
N ARG A 559 32.70 16.80 -4.81
CA ARG A 559 33.84 17.66 -5.19
C ARG A 559 34.37 18.42 -3.96
N TYR A 560 33.50 19.13 -3.25
CA TYR A 560 33.91 20.00 -2.14
C TYR A 560 34.39 19.23 -0.90
N LYS A 561 33.81 18.08 -0.58
CA LYS A 561 34.32 17.15 0.44
C LYS A 561 35.76 16.70 0.19
N THR A 562 36.16 16.56 -1.08
CA THR A 562 37.53 16.21 -1.48
C THR A 562 38.48 17.40 -1.32
N ILE A 563 38.02 18.60 -1.67
CA ILE A 563 38.73 19.87 -1.45
C ILE A 563 38.95 20.11 0.06
N ASP A 564 37.90 19.97 0.87
CA ASP A 564 37.93 20.16 2.33
C ASP A 564 38.90 19.18 3.01
N SER A 565 38.90 17.91 2.60
CA SER A 565 39.87 16.92 3.08
C SER A 565 41.31 17.32 2.77
N THR A 566 41.55 17.86 1.56
CA THR A 566 42.87 18.34 1.13
C THR A 566 43.31 19.57 1.93
N MET A 567 42.42 20.54 2.13
CA MET A 567 42.67 21.73 2.95
C MET A 567 42.92 21.36 4.42
N ARG A 568 42.12 20.47 5.01
CA ARG A 568 42.27 19.97 6.38
C ARG A 568 43.61 19.26 6.59
N ASN A 569 44.09 18.51 5.60
CA ASN A 569 45.41 17.87 5.66
C ASN A 569 46.55 18.91 5.65
N ARG A 570 46.43 19.98 4.85
CA ARG A 570 47.40 21.09 4.81
C ARG A 570 47.43 21.91 6.10
N LEU A 571 46.28 22.14 6.72
CA LEU A 571 46.15 22.86 8.00
C LEU A 571 46.73 22.08 9.19
N GLY A 572 46.92 20.77 9.05
CA GLY A 572 47.23 19.85 10.15
C GLY A 572 45.95 19.51 10.92
N ASN A 573 45.71 18.22 11.16
CA ASN A 573 44.42 17.73 11.68
C ASN A 573 44.25 17.96 13.19
N ILE A 574 43.75 19.14 13.59
CA ILE A 574 43.58 19.57 14.98
C ILE A 574 42.09 19.68 15.33
N LEU A 575 41.64 18.77 16.20
CA LEU A 575 40.30 18.77 16.78
C LEU A 575 39.21 18.93 15.69
N ASP A 576 38.17 19.73 15.97
CA ASP A 576 37.13 20.09 14.99
C ASP A 576 37.44 21.42 14.27
N VAL A 577 38.45 22.18 14.72
CA VAL A 577 38.77 23.52 14.19
C VAL A 577 39.31 23.43 12.76
N SER A 578 40.21 22.48 12.47
CA SER A 578 40.75 22.28 11.12
C SER A 578 39.68 21.85 10.12
N ARG A 579 38.63 21.15 10.58
CA ARG A 579 37.47 20.80 9.74
C ARG A 579 36.66 22.06 9.42
N ARG A 580 36.30 22.85 10.44
CA ARG A 580 35.52 24.10 10.26
C ARG A 580 36.24 25.10 9.36
N THR A 581 37.55 25.24 9.54
CA THR A 581 38.42 26.13 8.75
C THR A 581 38.53 25.68 7.29
N ALA A 582 38.64 24.36 7.04
CA ALA A 582 38.63 23.83 5.67
C ALA A 582 37.29 24.06 4.96
N GLU A 583 36.17 23.71 5.62
CA GLU A 583 34.81 23.90 5.09
C GLU A 583 34.50 25.39 4.83
N SER A 584 34.99 26.32 5.66
CA SER A 584 34.76 27.76 5.43
C SER A 584 35.64 28.33 4.30
N LEU A 585 36.85 27.79 4.09
CA LEU A 585 37.74 28.20 2.99
C LEU A 585 37.17 27.85 1.61
N SER A 586 36.47 26.72 1.49
CA SER A 586 35.93 26.24 0.22
C SER A 586 34.52 26.77 -0.08
N ALA A 587 33.78 27.20 0.95
CA ALA A 587 32.39 27.65 0.85
C ALA A 587 32.13 28.76 -0.19
N PRO A 588 32.96 29.82 -0.38
CA PRO A 588 32.70 30.83 -1.40
C PRO A 588 32.67 30.27 -2.83
N SER A 589 33.52 29.28 -3.12
CA SER A 589 33.54 28.62 -4.42
C SER A 589 32.36 27.65 -4.59
N TYR A 590 31.92 26.97 -3.52
CA TYR A 590 30.69 26.17 -3.53
C TYR A 590 29.47 27.03 -3.84
N LEU A 591 29.36 28.20 -3.20
CA LEU A 591 28.25 29.14 -3.41
C LEU A 591 28.26 29.70 -4.84
N LYS A 592 29.43 30.00 -5.40
CA LYS A 592 29.55 30.45 -6.79
C LYS A 592 29.05 29.40 -7.80
N GLU A 593 29.26 28.12 -7.54
CA GLU A 593 28.71 27.05 -8.38
C GLU A 593 27.17 27.00 -8.27
N LEU A 594 26.59 27.25 -7.08
CA LEU A 594 25.14 27.43 -6.95
C LEU A 594 24.64 28.67 -7.71
N ASP A 595 25.34 29.80 -7.63
CA ASP A 595 24.98 31.02 -8.37
C ASP A 595 25.00 30.77 -9.89
N ASN A 596 26.00 30.05 -10.40
CA ASN A 596 26.04 29.65 -11.81
C ASN A 596 24.84 28.77 -12.19
N TYR A 597 24.42 27.84 -11.31
CA TYR A 597 23.28 26.95 -11.55
C TYR A 597 21.93 27.68 -11.52
N ILE A 598 21.78 28.64 -10.59
CA ILE A 598 20.57 29.48 -10.44
C ILE A 598 20.41 30.42 -11.64
N ASN A 599 21.50 31.04 -12.10
CA ASN A 599 21.50 32.01 -13.19
C ASN A 599 21.51 31.36 -14.60
N ASN A 600 21.56 30.03 -14.70
CA ASN A 600 21.51 29.33 -15.97
C ASN A 600 20.06 29.28 -16.50
N GLU A 601 19.83 29.87 -17.68
CA GLU A 601 18.53 29.89 -18.35
C GLU A 601 17.97 28.49 -18.64
N ALA A 602 18.84 27.49 -18.87
CA ALA A 602 18.45 26.10 -19.11
C ALA A 602 18.02 25.33 -17.83
N THR A 603 18.24 25.90 -16.64
CA THR A 603 17.78 25.29 -15.38
C THR A 603 16.27 25.52 -15.22
N ALA A 604 15.50 24.46 -14.97
CA ALA A 604 14.07 24.56 -14.64
C ALA A 604 13.84 25.41 -13.37
N ASP A 605 12.76 26.19 -13.31
CA ASP A 605 12.55 27.16 -12.23
C ASP A 605 12.32 26.49 -10.87
N GLU A 606 11.75 25.27 -10.85
CA GLU A 606 11.67 24.41 -9.67
C GLU A 606 13.06 24.10 -9.09
N ASN A 607 14.02 23.81 -9.98
CA ASN A 607 15.41 23.52 -9.61
C ASN A 607 16.16 24.78 -9.18
N LYS A 608 15.86 25.95 -9.78
CA LYS A 608 16.37 27.25 -9.30
C LYS A 608 15.89 27.53 -7.87
N ALA A 609 14.60 27.32 -7.58
CA ALA A 609 14.03 27.52 -6.25
C ALA A 609 14.68 26.62 -5.18
N LEU A 610 14.94 25.35 -5.51
CA LEU A 610 15.69 24.44 -4.63
C LEU A 610 17.14 24.91 -4.40
N ALA A 611 17.83 25.35 -5.47
CA ALA A 611 19.20 25.84 -5.38
C ALA A 611 19.31 27.15 -4.57
N ILE A 612 18.35 28.07 -4.70
CA ILE A 612 18.26 29.30 -3.90
C ILE A 612 18.14 28.95 -2.40
N LYS A 613 17.25 28.01 -2.04
CA LYS A 613 17.11 27.55 -0.65
C LYS A 613 18.42 26.94 -0.12
N CYS A 614 19.07 26.09 -0.91
CA CYS A 614 20.38 25.51 -0.57
C CYS A 614 21.47 26.57 -0.41
N LYS A 615 21.46 27.63 -1.24
CA LYS A 615 22.38 28.77 -1.11
C LYS A 615 22.21 29.44 0.25
N SER A 616 20.98 29.77 0.65
CA SER A 616 20.69 30.37 1.97
C SER A 616 21.14 29.47 3.13
N ASP A 617 20.82 28.17 3.08
CA ASP A 617 21.26 27.21 4.11
C ASP A 617 22.79 27.11 4.21
N LYS A 618 23.50 27.15 3.07
CA LYS A 618 24.96 27.12 2.98
C LYS A 618 25.61 28.42 3.46
N ILE A 619 25.00 29.57 3.18
CA ILE A 619 25.43 30.89 3.70
C ILE A 619 25.38 30.89 5.24
N ASN A 620 24.22 30.60 5.83
CA ASN A 620 24.06 30.52 7.28
C ASN A 620 25.05 29.53 7.91
N ARG A 621 25.17 28.33 7.31
CA ARG A 621 26.15 27.32 7.75
C ARG A 621 27.57 27.86 7.73
N THR A 622 27.96 28.63 6.72
CA THR A 622 29.31 29.21 6.59
C THR A 622 29.55 30.27 7.69
N CYS A 623 28.58 31.13 7.98
CA CYS A 623 28.65 32.07 9.10
C CYS A 623 28.86 31.34 10.45
N GLN A 624 28.14 30.24 10.68
CA GLN A 624 28.33 29.41 11.87
C GLN A 624 29.70 28.71 11.89
N LEU A 625 30.23 28.27 10.75
CA LEU A 625 31.57 27.65 10.68
C LEU A 625 32.67 28.67 10.99
N LEU A 626 32.59 29.88 10.45
CA LEU A 626 33.50 30.99 10.75
C LEU A 626 33.47 31.33 12.25
N LYS A 627 32.29 31.61 12.81
CA LYS A 627 32.10 31.87 14.24
C LYS A 627 32.74 30.80 15.13
N ASN A 628 32.37 29.55 14.87
CA ASN A 628 32.79 28.41 15.70
C ASN A 628 34.23 27.95 15.41
N GLY A 629 34.82 28.35 14.28
CA GLY A 629 36.25 28.21 13.98
C GLY A 629 37.07 29.22 14.79
N MET A 630 36.70 30.50 14.73
CA MET A 630 37.38 31.59 15.44
C MET A 630 37.34 31.40 16.96
N ILE A 631 36.19 31.03 17.53
CA ILE A 631 36.06 30.67 18.96
C ILE A 631 36.97 29.47 19.33
N GLY A 632 37.13 28.51 18.42
CA GLY A 632 37.93 27.30 18.64
C GLY A 632 39.44 27.53 18.58
N LEU A 633 39.92 28.66 18.04
CA LEU A 633 41.36 29.00 18.02
C LEU A 633 41.97 29.03 19.42
N LYS A 634 41.18 29.31 20.46
CA LYS A 634 41.63 29.30 21.86
C LYS A 634 42.16 27.93 22.30
N ASP A 635 41.61 26.85 21.74
CA ASP A 635 41.84 25.46 22.14
C ASP A 635 43.09 24.83 21.49
N ILE A 636 43.65 25.46 20.44
CA ILE A 636 44.86 24.99 19.73
C ILE A 636 46.12 25.37 20.54
N ARG A 637 46.79 24.41 21.19
CA ARG A 637 47.91 24.72 22.10
C ARG A 637 49.16 25.19 21.36
N GLU A 638 49.41 24.66 20.17
CA GLU A 638 50.58 24.96 19.35
C GLU A 638 50.45 26.32 18.65
N ALA A 639 51.36 27.25 18.93
CA ALA A 639 51.25 28.65 18.51
C ALA A 639 51.37 28.84 16.99
N ASP A 640 52.25 28.08 16.35
CA ASP A 640 52.42 28.00 14.90
C ASP A 640 51.10 27.58 14.21
N LYS A 641 50.51 26.47 14.66
CA LYS A 641 49.27 25.95 14.07
C LYS A 641 48.06 26.85 14.36
N ARG A 642 48.03 27.48 15.54
CA ARG A 642 47.01 28.48 15.89
C ARG A 642 47.09 29.67 14.93
N GLN A 643 48.29 30.16 14.63
CA GLN A 643 48.51 31.23 13.66
C GLN A 643 48.05 30.82 12.25
N THR A 644 48.40 29.61 11.79
CA THR A 644 47.95 29.08 10.49
C THR A 644 46.42 29.03 10.37
N HIS A 645 45.72 28.54 11.40
CA HIS A 645 44.24 28.49 11.40
C HIS A 645 43.61 29.88 11.52
N SER A 646 44.21 30.79 12.30
CA SER A 646 43.74 32.17 12.45
C SER A 646 43.78 32.91 11.11
N GLU A 647 44.90 32.84 10.40
CA GLU A 647 45.06 33.50 9.10
C GLU A 647 44.15 32.86 8.04
N ALA A 648 44.02 31.53 8.03
CA ALA A 648 43.10 30.83 7.14
C ALA A 648 41.62 31.25 7.37
N LEU A 649 41.17 31.35 8.63
CA LEU A 649 39.83 31.83 8.96
C LEU A 649 39.64 33.31 8.61
N ARG A 650 40.66 34.15 8.77
CA ARG A 650 40.62 35.58 8.40
C ARG A 650 40.48 35.76 6.88
N VAL A 651 41.27 35.04 6.09
CA VAL A 651 41.18 35.03 4.62
C VAL A 651 39.83 34.49 4.16
N SER A 652 39.38 33.37 4.73
CA SER A 652 38.05 32.79 4.48
C SER A 652 36.92 33.79 4.76
N SER A 653 36.95 34.43 5.93
CA SER A 653 35.95 35.43 6.34
C SER A 653 35.94 36.64 5.41
N ASN A 654 37.11 37.18 5.04
CA ASN A 654 37.20 38.33 4.14
C ASN A 654 36.62 37.98 2.75
N ASN A 655 37.06 36.87 2.15
CA ASN A 655 36.58 36.44 0.84
C ASN A 655 35.06 36.21 0.84
N PHE A 656 34.54 35.56 1.89
CA PHE A 656 33.11 35.31 2.06
C PHE A 656 32.31 36.63 2.20
N MET A 657 32.78 37.57 3.03
CA MET A 657 32.15 38.88 3.18
C MET A 657 32.20 39.74 1.91
N THR A 658 33.29 39.66 1.13
CA THR A 658 33.39 40.36 -0.15
C THR A 658 32.41 39.81 -1.20
N SER A 659 32.21 38.49 -1.26
CA SER A 659 31.30 37.88 -2.24
C SER A 659 29.83 37.89 -1.82
N TYR A 660 29.53 37.68 -0.54
CA TYR A 660 28.17 37.42 -0.04
C TYR A 660 27.73 38.33 1.11
N GLY A 661 28.56 39.28 1.55
CA GLY A 661 28.27 40.14 2.71
C GLY A 661 26.97 40.94 2.60
N ASN A 662 26.59 41.35 1.38
CA ASN A 662 25.35 42.07 1.10
C ASN A 662 24.10 41.18 1.15
N GLU A 663 24.26 39.85 1.12
CA GLU A 663 23.16 38.87 1.22
C GLU A 663 22.91 38.41 2.68
N LEU A 664 23.77 38.81 3.63
CA LEU A 664 23.70 38.33 5.01
C LEU A 664 22.63 39.06 5.84
N SER A 665 21.80 38.28 6.54
CA SER A 665 20.92 38.79 7.59
C SER A 665 21.69 39.35 8.79
N ASN A 666 21.01 40.16 9.61
CA ASN A 666 21.59 40.74 10.83
C ASN A 666 22.17 39.69 11.79
N ASP A 667 21.52 38.51 11.91
CA ASP A 667 21.98 37.42 12.77
C ASP A 667 23.22 36.71 12.21
N GLU A 668 23.36 36.60 10.89
CA GLU A 668 24.52 36.04 10.22
C GLU A 668 25.74 36.96 10.31
N GLN A 669 25.54 38.27 10.11
CA GLN A 669 26.58 39.30 10.33
C GLN A 669 27.02 39.30 11.80
N LYS A 670 26.06 39.26 12.74
CA LYS A 670 26.35 39.14 14.18
C LYS A 670 27.12 37.87 14.52
N ALA A 671 26.80 36.73 13.90
CA ALA A 671 27.51 35.48 14.14
C ALA A 671 29.01 35.59 13.77
N ILE A 672 29.34 36.22 12.63
CA ILE A 672 30.73 36.47 12.23
C ILE A 672 31.42 37.43 13.22
N ASN A 673 30.75 38.52 13.60
CA ASN A 673 31.29 39.52 14.54
C ASN A 673 31.54 38.95 15.95
N ASP A 674 30.67 38.06 16.44
CA ASP A 674 30.88 37.31 17.69
C ASP A 674 32.17 36.47 17.63
N GLY A 675 32.41 35.83 16.48
CA GLY A 675 33.61 35.03 16.22
C GLY A 675 34.89 35.85 16.29
N LEU A 676 34.94 36.95 15.54
CA LEU A 676 36.06 37.90 15.50
C LEU A 676 36.36 38.49 16.89
N SER A 677 35.31 38.86 17.63
CA SER A 677 35.41 39.39 18.99
C SER A 677 35.99 38.35 19.96
N ALA A 678 35.61 37.08 19.82
CA ALA A 678 36.11 35.99 20.65
C ALA A 678 37.57 35.61 20.33
N SER A 679 38.01 35.68 19.06
CA SER A 679 39.40 35.42 18.68
C SER A 679 40.39 36.48 19.18
N ASN A 680 39.92 37.71 19.44
CA ASN A 680 40.75 38.82 19.93
C ASN A 680 40.97 38.81 21.46
N GLN A 681 40.40 37.85 22.19
CA GLN A 681 40.62 37.75 23.64
C GLN A 681 41.95 37.03 23.97
N PRO A 682 42.79 37.57 24.89
CA PRO A 682 44.07 36.97 25.21
C PRO A 682 43.92 35.61 25.88
N VAL A 683 44.74 34.66 25.43
CA VAL A 683 44.78 33.29 25.95
C VAL A 683 45.32 33.31 27.38
N ARG A 684 44.51 32.87 28.36
CA ARG A 684 45.00 32.66 29.73
C ARG A 684 46.07 31.57 29.73
N SER A 685 47.32 31.95 29.93
CA SER A 685 48.43 31.03 30.18
C SER A 685 48.25 30.40 31.57
N ASN A 686 47.72 29.17 31.61
CA ASN A 686 47.81 28.33 32.81
C ASN A 686 49.26 27.82 32.95
N THR A 687 50.17 28.70 33.34
CA THR A 687 51.44 28.29 33.97
C THR A 687 51.11 27.63 35.30
N MET A 688 51.11 26.28 35.32
CA MET A 688 51.13 25.55 36.59
C MET A 688 52.42 25.91 37.32
N SER A 689 52.29 26.75 38.35
CA SER A 689 53.33 26.93 39.36
C SER A 689 53.45 25.63 40.14
N TYR A 690 54.46 24.82 39.81
CA TYR A 690 54.98 23.83 40.74
C TYR A 690 55.65 24.60 41.88
N LYS A 691 54.94 24.71 43.01
CA LYS A 691 55.60 25.03 44.29
C LYS A 691 56.56 23.88 44.62
N ARG A 692 57.77 24.26 45.02
CA ARG A 692 58.82 23.35 45.50
C ARG A 692 58.38 22.66 46.80
#